data_AF-A0A0P7BF52-F1
#
_entry.id   AF-A0A0P7BF52-F1
#
_cell.length_a   1.000
_cell.length_b   1.000
_cell.length_c   1.000
_cell.angle_alpha   90.00
_cell.angle_beta   90.00
_cell.angle_gamma   90.00
#
_symmetry.space_group_name_H-M   'P 1'
#
loop_
_entity.id
_entity.type
_entity.pdbx_description
1 polymer ?
#
loop_
_entity_poly.entity_id
_entity_poly.type
_entity_poly.pdbx_seq_one_letter_code
_entity_poly.pdbx_strand_id
1 'polypeptide(L)'
;MGQRHQLFVIARLGNHYRPLAAIHHQWLYGVSALRSCRRLLRIFSDASNRTALKHELHLAAGFFKDRGPPPAQPPEYEDPEKQPCLFPFITTCLAVGTGYDGDLGRVHTVHELAYDTGFDQGDNNDGITVIDISDLDDVRYCFVNVFENDYDSDAAPSPGVCTPLTGRQYVGGYYNESDDMWQANVHIIEALDKAPLVEVGALAGTWPWGDWTIEDIAAQSEELADQTGTRNSTKSLRDLAATTLFSRLLQSTDDEFDPSLLDEVRDLPRFQRILKEHLLSHPTTVSPVGATKASAFLLQLAYAGETCLEWNVFENLTSKVIDAALSYDALKSVTTICLSPPLHDSPAEFVKALTPLASLHTLQILDWPVRKDERISTEIFEAIVGSSQPTSIKKLTLSGLYANGIRQKIWRPYQQNPRISEAYPVVQLLVAHEGRDNKSVLPSGGKLEYFYLGDAALSPARAILGFFEYIVTQILGSSRYNGTGLDTAHCFSCGPSALGNADSLEISPLPAEVYTVAKAGYHSSAFSGVYSKMRDLIPGTWTVVVSESRSTAFADHIRTTQLQFKYAFVRPKVSIQVDPEHWRGADIESSEIDVVDLEGFLRLAVPDVDTSKLKFHFDNVEAAVAKAKDDGDIIIVQKDTILSPFSHDQACDLLNQFITEVPEIQKTAKRAANWGGIEDHWLSKLGYNLDKDP
;
A
#
# COMPACT_ATOMS: atom_id res chain seq x y z
N MET A 1 7.14 -16.24 25.76
CA MET A 1 6.10 -16.27 24.71
C MET A 1 5.31 -14.99 24.85
N GLY A 2 5.06 -14.27 23.75
CA GLY A 2 4.50 -12.92 23.80
C GLY A 2 2.99 -12.88 23.60
N GLN A 3 2.42 -11.70 23.84
CA GLN A 3 1.04 -11.33 23.57
C GLN A 3 0.77 -11.26 22.06
N ARG A 4 -0.38 -11.72 21.59
CA ARG A 4 -0.68 -12.00 20.17
C ARG A 4 -2.11 -11.61 19.87
N HIS A 5 -2.31 -10.94 18.72
CA HIS A 5 -3.60 -10.39 18.32
C HIS A 5 -3.76 -10.50 16.81
N GLN A 6 -4.94 -10.92 16.35
CA GLN A 6 -5.27 -10.98 14.93
C GLN A 6 -6.17 -9.82 14.53
N LEU A 7 -6.04 -9.41 13.28
CA LEU A 7 -6.86 -8.37 12.69
C LEU A 7 -7.45 -8.89 11.39
N PHE A 8 -8.74 -8.65 11.22
CA PHE A 8 -9.53 -9.14 10.09
C PHE A 8 -10.18 -7.96 9.37
N VAL A 9 -10.26 -8.07 8.05
CA VAL A 9 -11.12 -7.23 7.22
C VAL A 9 -12.23 -8.10 6.66
N ILE A 10 -13.48 -7.71 6.87
CA ILE A 10 -14.67 -8.40 6.40
C ILE A 10 -15.51 -7.49 5.50
N ALA A 11 -16.34 -8.09 4.66
CA ALA A 11 -17.37 -7.36 3.91
C ALA A 11 -18.58 -8.24 3.61
N ARG A 12 -19.74 -7.62 3.47
CA ARG A 12 -20.97 -8.23 2.95
C ARG A 12 -20.93 -8.22 1.44
N LEU A 13 -20.82 -9.40 0.85
CA LEU A 13 -20.76 -9.63 -0.58
C LEU A 13 -22.00 -10.40 -1.02
N GLY A 14 -22.94 -9.67 -1.62
CA GLY A 14 -24.28 -10.19 -1.88
C GLY A 14 -25.01 -10.53 -0.58
N ASN A 15 -25.40 -11.79 -0.41
CA ASN A 15 -26.20 -12.24 0.74
C ASN A 15 -25.37 -12.67 1.95
N HIS A 16 -24.04 -12.66 1.87
CA HIS A 16 -23.19 -13.24 2.90
C HIS A 16 -22.03 -12.33 3.27
N TYR A 17 -21.63 -12.39 4.55
CA TYR A 17 -20.36 -11.80 4.97
C TYR A 17 -19.20 -12.74 4.62
N ARG A 18 -18.05 -12.14 4.32
CA ARG A 18 -16.81 -12.82 3.96
C ARG A 18 -15.62 -12.14 4.60
N PRO A 19 -14.65 -12.90 5.10
CA PRO A 19 -13.34 -12.34 5.37
C PRO A 19 -12.60 -12.11 4.04
N LEU A 20 -11.85 -11.02 3.97
CA LEU A 20 -11.11 -10.57 2.78
C LEU A 20 -9.61 -10.49 3.04
N ALA A 21 -9.20 -10.20 4.26
CA ALA A 21 -7.81 -10.21 4.67
C ALA A 21 -7.70 -10.50 6.16
N ALA A 22 -6.61 -11.16 6.54
CA ALA A 22 -6.29 -11.46 7.92
C ALA A 22 -4.78 -11.32 8.16
N ILE A 23 -4.41 -10.74 9.30
CA ILE A 23 -3.02 -10.66 9.75
C ILE A 23 -2.92 -11.00 11.23
N HIS A 24 -1.72 -11.40 11.62
CA HIS A 24 -1.28 -11.60 12.98
C HIS A 24 -0.23 -10.55 13.34
N HIS A 25 -0.37 -9.93 14.51
CA HIS A 25 0.60 -9.01 15.07
C HIS A 25 1.04 -9.48 16.46
N GLN A 26 2.35 -9.59 16.65
CA GLN A 26 2.95 -9.90 17.94
C GLN A 26 3.08 -8.62 18.76
N TRP A 27 2.61 -8.62 20.01
CA TRP A 27 2.63 -7.49 20.95
C TRP A 27 1.66 -6.35 20.62
N LEU A 28 0.52 -6.64 19.98
CA LEU A 28 -0.57 -5.67 19.81
C LEU A 28 -1.67 -5.95 20.82
N TYR A 29 -1.84 -5.09 21.82
CA TYR A 29 -2.85 -5.23 22.89
C TYR A 29 -3.13 -3.88 23.55
N GLY A 30 -4.22 -3.80 24.32
CA GLY A 30 -4.62 -2.59 25.04
C GLY A 30 -4.65 -1.35 24.14
N VAL A 31 -3.99 -0.27 24.55
CA VAL A 31 -3.97 1.00 23.79
C VAL A 31 -3.31 0.87 22.41
N SER A 32 -2.33 -0.02 22.24
CA SER A 32 -1.68 -0.20 20.93
C SER A 32 -2.65 -0.77 19.89
N ALA A 33 -3.54 -1.68 20.29
CA ALA A 33 -4.61 -2.21 19.45
C ALA A 33 -5.61 -1.11 19.05
N LEU A 34 -5.95 -0.20 19.97
CA LEU A 34 -6.80 0.97 19.69
C LEU A 34 -6.17 1.90 18.65
N ARG A 35 -4.87 2.21 18.77
CA ARG A 35 -4.15 3.05 17.80
C ARG A 35 -4.13 2.43 16.40
N SER A 36 -3.85 1.12 16.33
CA SER A 36 -3.91 0.36 15.07
C SER A 36 -5.31 0.41 14.46
N CYS A 37 -6.35 0.12 15.25
CA CYS A 37 -7.74 0.17 14.80
C CYS A 37 -8.13 1.56 14.27
N ARG A 38 -7.79 2.64 14.99
CA ARG A 38 -8.04 4.02 14.54
C ARG A 38 -7.36 4.33 13.21
N ARG A 39 -6.11 3.88 13.01
CA ARG A 39 -5.41 4.03 11.72
C ARG A 39 -6.11 3.26 10.61
N LEU A 40 -6.49 2.01 10.85
CA LEU A 40 -7.19 1.19 9.86
C LEU A 40 -8.50 1.84 9.43
N LEU A 41 -9.30 2.35 10.38
CA LEU A 41 -10.51 3.10 10.07
C LEU A 41 -10.23 4.30 9.17
N ARG A 42 -9.18 5.08 9.47
CA ARG A 42 -8.77 6.22 8.62
C ARG A 42 -8.31 5.78 7.24
N ILE A 43 -7.54 4.70 7.13
CA ILE A 43 -7.04 4.16 5.84
C ILE A 43 -8.19 3.68 4.96
N PHE A 44 -9.11 2.87 5.51
CA PHE A 44 -10.24 2.31 4.76
C PHE A 44 -11.30 3.36 4.42
N SER A 45 -11.37 4.46 5.19
CA SER A 45 -12.27 5.59 4.91
C SER A 45 -11.63 6.67 4.01
N ASP A 46 -10.34 6.57 3.67
CA ASP A 46 -9.65 7.60 2.89
C ASP A 46 -10.12 7.61 1.42
N ALA A 47 -10.50 8.78 0.94
CA ALA A 47 -10.95 8.98 -0.43
C ALA A 47 -9.90 8.56 -1.49
N SER A 48 -8.61 8.68 -1.17
CA SER A 48 -7.49 8.31 -2.04
C SER A 48 -7.36 6.79 -2.22
N ASN A 49 -7.86 6.01 -1.26
CA ASN A 49 -7.87 4.53 -1.31
C ASN A 49 -9.17 3.98 -1.91
N ARG A 50 -10.24 4.79 -1.93
CA ARG A 50 -11.61 4.38 -2.27
C ARG A 50 -11.74 3.68 -3.62
N THR A 51 -11.07 4.16 -4.65
CA THR A 51 -11.15 3.58 -6.00
C THR A 51 -10.58 2.17 -6.06
N ALA A 52 -9.48 1.90 -5.36
CA ALA A 52 -8.88 0.57 -5.29
C ALA A 52 -9.72 -0.37 -4.41
N LEU A 53 -10.23 0.12 -3.28
CA LEU A 53 -11.14 -0.63 -2.41
C LEU A 53 -12.42 -1.05 -3.14
N LYS A 54 -13.09 -0.13 -3.84
CA LYS A 54 -14.28 -0.46 -4.65
C LYS A 54 -14.00 -1.52 -5.69
N HIS A 55 -12.84 -1.45 -6.33
CA HIS A 55 -12.46 -2.41 -7.35
C HIS A 55 -12.24 -3.80 -6.72
N GLU A 56 -11.49 -3.93 -5.63
CA GLU A 56 -11.33 -5.25 -4.98
C GLU A 56 -12.62 -5.78 -4.37
N LEU A 57 -13.50 -4.92 -3.83
CA LEU A 57 -14.84 -5.33 -3.39
C LEU A 57 -15.69 -5.87 -4.54
N HIS A 58 -15.59 -5.26 -5.72
CA HIS A 58 -16.25 -5.76 -6.94
C HIS A 58 -15.69 -7.13 -7.36
N LEU A 59 -14.36 -7.28 -7.39
CA LEU A 59 -13.70 -8.56 -7.68
C LEU A 59 -14.10 -9.63 -6.66
N ALA A 60 -14.16 -9.28 -5.37
CA ALA A 60 -14.57 -10.16 -4.29
C ALA A 60 -16.03 -10.60 -4.47
N ALA A 61 -16.93 -9.68 -4.78
CA ALA A 61 -18.34 -10.00 -5.02
C ALA A 61 -18.52 -11.02 -6.15
N GLY A 62 -17.75 -10.89 -7.24
CA GLY A 62 -17.76 -11.87 -8.32
C GLY A 62 -17.10 -13.21 -7.92
N PHE A 63 -15.99 -13.18 -7.19
CA PHE A 63 -15.28 -14.38 -6.72
C PHE A 63 -16.13 -15.25 -5.77
N PHE A 64 -16.93 -14.63 -4.90
CA PHE A 64 -17.77 -15.34 -3.93
C PHE A 64 -19.19 -15.65 -4.42
N LYS A 65 -19.61 -15.11 -5.56
CA LYS A 65 -20.98 -15.23 -6.10
C LYS A 65 -21.50 -16.67 -6.11
N ASP A 66 -20.66 -17.61 -6.52
CA ASP A 66 -21.03 -19.03 -6.69
C ASP A 66 -20.57 -19.93 -5.53
N ARG A 67 -20.02 -19.36 -4.45
CA ARG A 67 -19.39 -20.12 -3.34
C ARG A 67 -20.34 -20.46 -2.18
N GLY A 68 -21.65 -20.25 -2.33
CA GLY A 68 -22.65 -20.56 -1.28
C GLY A 68 -22.49 -19.71 -0.01
N PRO A 69 -23.07 -20.07 1.15
CA PRO A 69 -22.79 -19.41 2.44
C PRO A 69 -21.36 -19.74 2.97
N PRO A 70 -20.83 -18.99 3.96
CA PRO A 70 -19.57 -19.37 4.59
C PRO A 70 -19.69 -20.75 5.26
N PRO A 71 -18.57 -21.49 5.39
CA PRO A 71 -18.60 -22.84 5.91
C PRO A 71 -19.08 -22.87 7.38
N ALA A 72 -19.78 -23.94 7.76
CA ALA A 72 -20.28 -24.12 9.13
C ALA A 72 -19.19 -24.58 10.12
N GLN A 73 -17.98 -24.85 9.63
CA GLN A 73 -16.83 -25.25 10.41
C GLN A 73 -15.61 -24.44 9.95
N PRO A 74 -14.61 -24.24 10.82
CA PRO A 74 -13.36 -23.59 10.44
C PRO A 74 -12.70 -24.29 9.24
N PRO A 75 -12.15 -23.54 8.26
CA PRO A 75 -11.42 -24.15 7.16
C PRO A 75 -10.14 -24.84 7.64
N GLU A 76 -9.59 -25.74 6.83
CA GLU A 76 -8.26 -26.29 7.12
C GLU A 76 -7.21 -25.17 7.02
N TYR A 77 -6.17 -25.25 7.85
CA TYR A 77 -5.08 -24.28 7.79
C TYR A 77 -4.38 -24.35 6.42
N GLU A 78 -4.40 -23.23 5.72
CA GLU A 78 -3.64 -23.05 4.49
C GLU A 78 -2.50 -22.07 4.73
N ASP A 79 -1.34 -22.40 4.18
CA ASP A 79 -0.17 -21.54 4.24
C ASP A 79 -0.31 -20.39 3.23
N PRO A 80 -0.53 -19.14 3.67
CA PRO A 80 -0.82 -18.01 2.78
C PRO A 80 0.35 -17.69 1.84
N GLU A 81 1.58 -18.06 2.18
CA GLU A 81 2.77 -17.83 1.35
C GLU A 81 2.78 -18.72 0.10
N LYS A 82 2.08 -19.86 0.14
CA LYS A 82 1.99 -20.81 -1.00
C LYS A 82 0.94 -20.43 -2.03
N GLN A 83 0.04 -19.51 -1.69
CA GLN A 83 -1.05 -19.08 -2.58
C GLN A 83 -0.87 -17.63 -3.02
N PRO A 84 -1.45 -17.21 -4.15
CA PRO A 84 -1.54 -15.80 -4.53
C PRO A 84 -2.35 -14.97 -3.52
N CYS A 85 -2.04 -13.69 -3.36
CA CYS A 85 -2.83 -12.80 -2.50
C CYS A 85 -4.15 -12.46 -3.20
N LEU A 86 -5.29 -12.92 -2.70
CA LEU A 86 -6.58 -12.74 -3.39
C LEU A 86 -6.93 -11.25 -3.57
N PHE A 87 -6.76 -10.45 -2.52
CA PHE A 87 -7.14 -9.03 -2.46
C PHE A 87 -5.94 -8.18 -1.99
N PRO A 88 -4.91 -8.03 -2.85
CA PRO A 88 -3.62 -7.48 -2.43
C PRO A 88 -3.67 -6.03 -1.93
N PHE A 89 -4.57 -5.19 -2.46
CA PHE A 89 -4.71 -3.81 -1.99
C PHE A 89 -5.31 -3.76 -0.58
N ILE A 90 -6.41 -4.47 -0.32
CA ILE A 90 -7.04 -4.59 1.00
C ILE A 90 -6.05 -5.19 2.01
N THR A 91 -5.34 -6.26 1.64
CA THR A 91 -4.32 -6.88 2.51
C THR A 91 -3.16 -5.92 2.80
N THR A 92 -2.72 -5.12 1.82
CA THR A 92 -1.68 -4.11 2.05
C THR A 92 -2.16 -3.00 2.97
N CYS A 93 -3.40 -2.53 2.82
CA CYS A 93 -4.00 -1.56 3.74
C CYS A 93 -3.97 -2.08 5.19
N LEU A 94 -4.37 -3.34 5.38
CA LEU A 94 -4.37 -4.01 6.68
C LEU A 94 -2.95 -4.16 7.26
N ALA A 95 -2.01 -4.67 6.45
CA ALA A 95 -0.63 -4.91 6.87
C ALA A 95 0.11 -3.61 7.21
N VAL A 96 -0.01 -2.57 6.38
CA VAL A 96 0.64 -1.27 6.60
C VAL A 96 0.01 -0.53 7.77
N GLY A 97 -1.33 -0.46 7.82
CA GLY A 97 -2.05 0.25 8.89
C GLY A 97 -1.83 -0.34 10.28
N THR A 98 -1.53 -1.64 10.33
CA THR A 98 -1.24 -2.36 11.57
C THR A 98 0.25 -2.33 11.91
N GLY A 99 1.13 -2.55 10.92
CA GLY A 99 2.57 -2.63 11.12
C GLY A 99 3.24 -1.27 11.36
N TYR A 100 2.61 -0.15 11.01
CA TYR A 100 3.22 1.17 11.14
C TYR A 100 2.41 2.13 12.02
N ASP A 101 3.05 2.64 13.05
CA ASP A 101 2.58 3.71 13.93
C ASP A 101 3.42 4.98 13.74
N GLY A 102 3.06 5.79 12.74
CA GLY A 102 3.72 7.06 12.45
C GLY A 102 3.64 8.07 13.60
N ASP A 103 2.58 8.03 14.42
CA ASP A 103 2.43 8.92 15.57
C ASP A 103 3.51 8.65 16.63
N LEU A 104 4.04 7.43 16.70
CA LEU A 104 5.08 7.03 17.67
C LEU A 104 6.43 6.69 17.01
N GLY A 105 6.54 6.82 15.69
CA GLY A 105 7.70 6.34 14.95
C GLY A 105 8.00 4.87 15.20
N ARG A 106 6.96 4.01 15.30
CA ARG A 106 7.13 2.56 15.54
C ARG A 106 6.73 1.75 14.33
N VAL A 107 7.55 0.76 14.01
CA VAL A 107 7.25 -0.24 13.00
C VAL A 107 7.38 -1.61 13.62
N HIS A 108 6.44 -2.47 13.28
CA HIS A 108 6.33 -3.84 13.75
C HIS A 108 6.12 -4.77 12.57
N THR A 109 6.72 -5.95 12.68
CA THR A 109 6.46 -7.03 11.72
C THR A 109 5.05 -7.58 11.93
N VAL A 110 4.34 -7.74 10.82
CA VAL A 110 3.04 -8.43 10.76
C VAL A 110 3.17 -9.69 9.91
N HIS A 111 2.43 -10.72 10.28
CA HIS A 111 2.37 -11.99 9.57
C HIS A 111 1.01 -12.10 8.90
N GLU A 112 0.98 -12.37 7.61
CA GLU A 112 -0.29 -12.60 6.92
C GLU A 112 -0.84 -13.97 7.32
N LEU A 113 -2.17 -14.05 7.41
CA LEU A 113 -2.91 -15.30 7.57
C LEU A 113 -3.72 -15.57 6.29
N ALA A 114 -4.15 -16.82 6.07
CA ALA A 114 -5.07 -17.10 4.98
C ALA A 114 -6.33 -16.22 5.12
N TYR A 115 -6.85 -15.71 4.00
CA TYR A 115 -7.95 -14.74 4.03
C TYR A 115 -9.21 -15.29 4.72
N ASP A 116 -9.41 -16.61 4.69
CA ASP A 116 -10.53 -17.34 5.30
C ASP A 116 -10.18 -17.95 6.67
N THR A 117 -9.01 -17.63 7.23
CA THR A 117 -8.64 -18.04 8.59
C THR A 117 -9.77 -17.69 9.56
N GLY A 118 -10.17 -18.67 10.37
CA GLY A 118 -11.15 -18.49 11.42
C GLY A 118 -10.67 -17.53 12.50
N PHE A 119 -11.61 -16.82 13.11
CA PHE A 119 -11.34 -15.88 14.20
C PHE A 119 -10.62 -16.51 15.41
N ASP A 120 -10.78 -17.83 15.57
CA ASP A 120 -10.26 -18.68 16.65
C ASP A 120 -9.12 -19.62 16.22
N GLN A 121 -8.71 -19.58 14.94
CA GLN A 121 -7.68 -20.48 14.40
C GLN A 121 -6.26 -19.94 14.49
N GLY A 122 -6.12 -18.65 14.82
CA GLY A 122 -4.82 -18.04 15.01
C GLY A 122 -4.25 -18.30 16.41
N ASP A 123 -2.92 -18.21 16.53
CA ASP A 123 -2.24 -18.23 17.82
C ASP A 123 -2.51 -16.89 18.56
N ASN A 124 -3.67 -16.78 19.19
CA ASN A 124 -4.21 -15.57 19.82
C ASN A 124 -4.26 -15.70 21.34
N ASN A 125 -4.00 -14.62 22.07
CA ASN A 125 -4.26 -14.53 23.50
C ASN A 125 -4.67 -13.13 24.01
N ASP A 126 -4.89 -12.14 23.11
CA ASP A 126 -5.30 -10.78 23.46
C ASP A 126 -6.57 -10.30 22.72
N GLY A 127 -7.25 -11.23 22.04
CA GLY A 127 -8.46 -10.96 21.28
C GLY A 127 -8.19 -10.62 19.81
N ILE A 128 -9.20 -10.17 19.11
CA ILE A 128 -9.11 -9.82 17.69
C ILE A 128 -9.69 -8.43 17.43
N THR A 129 -9.23 -7.81 16.34
CA THR A 129 -9.85 -6.61 15.77
C THR A 129 -10.52 -6.98 14.47
N VAL A 130 -11.76 -6.54 14.26
CA VAL A 130 -12.49 -6.73 13.00
C VAL A 130 -12.82 -5.37 12.41
N ILE A 131 -12.49 -5.17 11.14
CA ILE A 131 -12.85 -3.99 10.34
C ILE A 131 -13.84 -4.45 9.27
N ASP A 132 -15.00 -3.82 9.20
CA ASP A 132 -16.01 -4.10 8.19
C ASP A 132 -16.05 -2.98 7.15
N ILE A 133 -15.75 -3.34 5.90
CA ILE A 133 -15.70 -2.44 4.75
C ILE A 133 -16.84 -2.69 3.75
N SER A 134 -17.94 -3.29 4.21
CA SER A 134 -19.17 -3.47 3.41
C SER A 134 -19.66 -2.17 2.79
N ASP A 135 -19.57 -1.08 3.55
CA ASP A 135 -19.83 0.29 3.09
C ASP A 135 -18.58 1.14 3.35
N LEU A 136 -18.00 1.70 2.28
CA LEU A 136 -16.82 2.55 2.38
C LEU A 136 -17.14 3.99 2.85
N ASP A 137 -18.42 4.37 2.90
CA ASP A 137 -18.86 5.61 3.55
C ASP A 137 -19.10 5.44 5.06
N ASP A 138 -19.27 4.20 5.53
CA ASP A 138 -19.63 3.85 6.91
C ASP A 138 -18.81 2.65 7.40
N VAL A 139 -17.48 2.78 7.39
CA VAL A 139 -16.56 1.71 7.82
C VAL A 139 -16.72 1.46 9.32
N ARG A 140 -16.95 0.19 9.68
CA ARG A 140 -17.24 -0.22 11.06
C ARG A 140 -16.07 -1.00 11.67
N TYR A 141 -16.01 -1.04 13.01
CA TYR A 141 -15.03 -1.87 13.71
C TYR A 141 -15.62 -2.57 14.93
N CYS A 142 -14.94 -3.59 15.43
CA CYS A 142 -15.08 -4.04 16.82
C CYS A 142 -13.80 -4.73 17.29
N PHE A 143 -13.66 -4.86 18.61
CA PHE A 143 -12.76 -5.84 19.23
C PHE A 143 -13.57 -7.04 19.70
N VAL A 144 -12.95 -8.22 19.81
CA VAL A 144 -13.60 -9.42 20.38
C VAL A 144 -12.62 -10.17 21.25
N ASN A 145 -13.04 -10.51 22.47
CA ASN A 145 -12.32 -11.46 23.32
C ASN A 145 -12.66 -12.88 22.87
N VAL A 146 -11.65 -13.67 22.54
CA VAL A 146 -11.81 -15.03 21.99
C VAL A 146 -11.64 -16.11 23.06
N PHE A 147 -11.10 -15.76 24.23
CA PHE A 147 -10.90 -16.69 25.35
C PHE A 147 -11.40 -16.07 26.65
N GLU A 148 -11.83 -16.93 27.59
CA GLU A 148 -12.05 -16.51 28.98
C GLU A 148 -10.70 -16.12 29.57
N ASN A 149 -10.57 -14.86 29.98
CA ASN A 149 -9.37 -14.39 30.64
C ASN A 149 -9.41 -14.82 32.11
N ASP A 150 -8.52 -15.75 32.51
CA ASP A 150 -8.23 -16.12 33.91
C ASP A 150 -7.44 -15.02 34.66
N TYR A 151 -7.74 -13.74 34.44
CA TYR A 151 -7.11 -12.66 35.22
C TYR A 151 -7.71 -12.64 36.62
N ASP A 152 -6.97 -13.25 37.55
CA ASP A 152 -7.21 -13.32 39.00
C ASP A 152 -6.98 -11.96 39.69
N SER A 153 -7.57 -10.87 39.17
CA SER A 153 -7.36 -9.51 39.68
C SER A 153 -8.68 -8.77 39.90
N ASP A 154 -8.71 -7.90 40.92
CA ASP A 154 -9.79 -6.98 41.31
C ASP A 154 -10.23 -5.96 40.22
N ALA A 155 -9.97 -6.24 38.94
CA ALA A 155 -10.39 -5.44 37.80
C ALA A 155 -11.89 -5.64 37.49
N ALA A 156 -12.46 -4.69 36.74
CA ALA A 156 -13.85 -4.70 36.30
C ALA A 156 -14.25 -6.04 35.62
N PRO A 157 -15.53 -6.46 35.68
CA PRO A 157 -15.97 -7.73 35.11
C PRO A 157 -15.50 -7.89 33.66
N SER A 158 -14.84 -9.02 33.37
CA SER A 158 -14.32 -9.33 32.04
C SER A 158 -15.46 -9.25 31.01
N PRO A 159 -15.28 -8.54 29.88
CA PRO A 159 -16.27 -8.56 28.81
C PRO A 159 -16.50 -9.98 28.31
N GLY A 160 -17.76 -10.32 28.01
CA GLY A 160 -18.13 -11.66 27.54
C GLY A 160 -17.32 -12.11 26.32
N VAL A 161 -16.98 -13.40 26.28
CA VAL A 161 -16.34 -14.05 25.12
C VAL A 161 -17.27 -13.93 23.90
N CYS A 162 -16.69 -13.84 22.70
CA CYS A 162 -17.44 -13.76 21.44
C CYS A 162 -18.47 -12.62 21.39
N THR A 163 -18.20 -11.51 22.08
CA THR A 163 -19.04 -10.30 22.07
C THR A 163 -18.28 -9.15 21.40
N PRO A 164 -18.87 -8.43 20.43
CA PRO A 164 -18.29 -7.21 19.87
C PRO A 164 -18.12 -6.13 20.95
N LEU A 165 -16.91 -5.58 21.07
CA LEU A 165 -16.56 -4.55 22.03
C LEU A 165 -16.16 -3.25 21.31
N THR A 166 -16.61 -2.13 21.87
CA THR A 166 -16.06 -0.80 21.55
C THR A 166 -14.60 -0.70 22.00
N GLY A 167 -13.87 0.29 21.47
CA GLY A 167 -12.50 0.58 21.93
C GLY A 167 -12.43 0.82 23.44
N ARG A 168 -13.42 1.53 24.00
CA ARG A 168 -13.55 1.80 25.44
C ARG A 168 -13.71 0.51 26.26
N GLN A 169 -14.60 -0.38 25.85
CA GLN A 169 -14.84 -1.65 26.55
C GLN A 169 -13.62 -2.56 26.49
N TYR A 170 -12.97 -2.66 25.33
CA TYR A 170 -11.77 -3.48 25.17
C TYR A 170 -10.63 -2.99 26.05
N VAL A 171 -10.31 -1.69 26.00
CA VAL A 171 -9.18 -1.14 26.76
C VAL A 171 -9.45 -1.09 28.28
N GLY A 172 -10.73 -1.10 28.68
CA GLY A 172 -11.15 -1.26 30.08
C GLY A 172 -10.81 -2.62 30.70
N GLY A 173 -10.56 -3.64 29.86
CA GLY A 173 -10.00 -4.92 30.30
C GLY A 173 -8.50 -4.87 30.67
N TYR A 174 -7.80 -3.78 30.31
CA TYR A 174 -6.36 -3.62 30.53
C TYR A 174 -6.02 -2.52 31.54
N TYR A 175 -6.82 -1.45 31.61
CA TYR A 175 -6.54 -0.27 32.40
C TYR A 175 -7.81 0.28 33.04
N ASN A 176 -7.68 0.83 34.24
CA ASN A 176 -8.74 1.65 34.84
C ASN A 176 -8.78 3.02 34.17
N GLU A 177 -9.94 3.69 34.18
CA GLU A 177 -10.04 5.04 33.62
C GLU A 177 -9.10 6.03 34.30
N SER A 178 -8.74 5.82 35.57
CA SER A 178 -7.80 6.68 36.31
C SER A 178 -6.33 6.47 35.93
N ASP A 179 -5.98 5.43 35.18
CA ASP A 179 -4.59 5.11 34.87
C ASP A 179 -4.00 6.09 33.85
N ASP A 180 -2.72 6.45 34.01
CA ASP A 180 -2.03 7.39 33.11
C ASP A 180 -2.09 6.93 31.64
N MET A 181 -1.99 5.62 31.40
CA MET A 181 -2.07 5.03 30.06
C MET A 181 -3.44 5.25 29.41
N TRP A 182 -4.53 5.19 30.19
CA TRP A 182 -5.87 5.51 29.72
C TRP A 182 -5.99 7.01 29.41
N GLN A 183 -5.63 7.85 30.39
CA GLN A 183 -5.79 9.30 30.28
C GLN A 183 -4.98 9.89 29.12
N ALA A 184 -3.74 9.43 28.91
CA ALA A 184 -2.92 9.85 27.78
C ALA A 184 -3.52 9.48 26.40
N ASN A 185 -4.46 8.53 26.36
CA ASN A 185 -5.04 7.99 25.13
C ASN A 185 -6.55 8.17 25.02
N VAL A 186 -7.15 8.97 25.90
CA VAL A 186 -8.61 9.22 25.90
C VAL A 186 -9.11 9.75 24.55
N HIS A 187 -8.31 10.58 23.88
CA HIS A 187 -8.63 11.12 22.56
C HIS A 187 -8.74 10.04 21.46
N ILE A 188 -8.03 8.91 21.59
CA ILE A 188 -8.16 7.76 20.68
C ILE A 188 -9.45 7.00 20.99
N ILE A 189 -9.76 6.79 22.28
CA ILE A 189 -11.00 6.15 22.74
C ILE A 189 -12.20 6.94 22.23
N GLU A 190 -12.23 8.25 22.44
CA GLU A 190 -13.30 9.14 21.96
C GLU A 190 -13.41 9.20 20.44
N ALA A 191 -12.30 9.04 19.71
CA ALA A 191 -12.33 8.96 18.25
C ALA A 191 -12.98 7.65 17.78
N LEU A 192 -12.69 6.54 18.46
CA LEU A 192 -13.28 5.23 18.18
C LEU A 192 -14.74 5.13 18.62
N ASP A 193 -15.16 5.83 19.68
CA ASP A 193 -16.57 5.89 20.12
C ASP A 193 -17.49 6.54 19.07
N LYS A 194 -16.93 7.28 18.11
CA LYS A 194 -17.67 7.90 16.99
C LYS A 194 -17.84 6.98 15.79
N ALA A 195 -17.05 5.91 15.70
CA ALA A 195 -17.13 4.97 14.59
C ALA A 195 -18.18 3.89 14.90
N PRO A 196 -18.98 3.48 13.91
CA PRO A 196 -19.99 2.43 14.08
C PRO A 196 -19.36 1.10 14.49
N LEU A 197 -20.07 0.37 15.37
CA LEU A 197 -19.66 -0.96 15.82
C LEU A 197 -20.09 -2.03 14.81
N VAL A 198 -19.26 -3.05 14.59
CA VAL A 198 -19.67 -4.26 13.85
C VAL A 198 -20.72 -5.02 14.64
N GLU A 199 -21.82 -5.36 13.98
CA GLU A 199 -22.94 -6.10 14.57
C GLU A 199 -22.59 -7.58 14.80
N VAL A 200 -23.15 -8.18 15.86
CA VAL A 200 -23.01 -9.62 16.14
C VAL A 200 -23.43 -10.47 14.94
N GLY A 201 -24.49 -10.06 14.23
CA GLY A 201 -24.97 -10.75 13.03
C GLY A 201 -23.95 -10.77 11.88
N ALA A 202 -23.10 -9.74 11.76
CA ALA A 202 -22.02 -9.73 10.78
C ALA A 202 -20.92 -10.72 11.16
N LEU A 203 -20.58 -10.82 12.44
CA LEU A 203 -19.61 -11.81 12.94
C LEU A 203 -20.12 -13.24 12.78
N ALA A 204 -21.36 -13.51 13.21
CA ALA A 204 -22.01 -14.81 13.03
C ALA A 204 -22.19 -15.19 11.55
N GLY A 205 -22.47 -14.20 10.70
CA GLY A 205 -22.54 -14.36 9.25
C GLY A 205 -21.18 -14.57 8.58
N THR A 206 -20.07 -14.22 9.23
CA THR A 206 -18.70 -14.43 8.73
C THR A 206 -18.15 -15.77 9.21
N TRP A 207 -18.35 -16.09 10.49
CA TRP A 207 -17.86 -17.30 11.16
C TRP A 207 -19.01 -18.02 11.90
N PRO A 208 -19.80 -18.85 11.19
CA PRO A 208 -21.01 -19.47 11.74
C PRO A 208 -20.80 -20.44 12.91
N TRP A 209 -19.57 -20.89 13.14
CA TRP A 209 -19.22 -21.82 14.22
C TRP A 209 -18.87 -21.13 15.54
N GLY A 210 -18.77 -19.80 15.56
CA GLY A 210 -18.48 -19.09 16.80
C GLY A 210 -19.68 -19.08 17.75
N ASP A 211 -19.39 -19.18 19.05
CA ASP A 211 -20.38 -19.08 20.13
C ASP A 211 -20.77 -17.61 20.38
N TRP A 212 -21.25 -16.93 19.33
CA TRP A 212 -21.67 -15.53 19.40
C TRP A 212 -22.83 -15.38 20.40
N THR A 213 -22.75 -14.39 21.29
CA THR A 213 -23.76 -14.12 22.31
C THR A 213 -25.02 -13.55 21.67
N ILE A 214 -25.90 -14.46 21.25
CA ILE A 214 -27.15 -14.19 20.54
C ILE A 214 -28.28 -13.96 21.56
N GLU A 215 -28.23 -12.86 22.32
CA GLU A 215 -29.39 -12.45 23.13
C GLU A 215 -30.40 -11.61 22.30
N ASP A 216 -30.00 -11.05 21.15
CA ASP A 216 -30.82 -10.08 20.39
C ASP A 216 -31.18 -10.44 18.93
N ILE A 217 -30.91 -11.66 18.43
CA ILE A 217 -31.20 -12.00 17.02
C ILE A 217 -32.72 -12.18 16.74
N ALA A 218 -33.52 -12.49 17.75
CA ALA A 218 -34.96 -12.75 17.57
C ALA A 218 -35.77 -11.49 17.23
N ALA A 219 -35.27 -10.28 17.52
CA ALA A 219 -35.96 -9.03 17.17
C ALA A 219 -35.50 -8.43 15.83
N GLN A 220 -34.28 -8.74 15.38
CA GLN A 220 -33.65 -8.04 14.24
C GLN A 220 -33.70 -8.83 12.92
N SER A 221 -33.99 -10.13 12.97
CA SER A 221 -34.08 -10.99 11.78
C SER A 221 -35.31 -10.71 10.91
N GLU A 222 -36.38 -10.12 11.47
CA GLU A 222 -37.62 -9.79 10.73
C GLU A 222 -37.62 -8.38 10.13
N GLU A 223 -36.84 -7.41 10.65
CA GLU A 223 -36.79 -6.03 10.10
C GLU A 223 -35.78 -5.85 8.94
N LEU A 224 -34.76 -6.70 8.82
CA LEU A 224 -33.73 -6.61 7.78
C LEU A 224 -34.07 -7.37 6.47
N ALA A 225 -35.09 -8.22 6.49
CA ALA A 225 -35.59 -8.90 5.29
C ALA A 225 -36.38 -7.95 4.35
N ASP A 226 -36.77 -6.76 4.82
CA ASP A 226 -37.62 -5.82 4.07
C ASP A 226 -36.89 -4.54 3.61
N GLN A 227 -35.58 -4.44 3.82
CA GLN A 227 -34.74 -3.34 3.29
C GLN A 227 -33.94 -3.71 2.03
N THR A 228 -34.03 -4.95 1.56
CA THR A 228 -33.72 -5.32 0.18
C THR A 228 -34.95 -5.17 -0.73
N GLY A 229 -35.84 -4.24 -0.37
CA GLY A 229 -36.78 -3.66 -1.31
C GLY A 229 -35.99 -3.07 -2.47
N THR A 230 -35.72 -3.90 -3.49
CA THR A 230 -35.58 -3.49 -4.87
C THR A 230 -36.72 -2.49 -5.07
N ARG A 231 -36.39 -1.20 -5.03
CA ARG A 231 -37.27 -0.17 -5.57
C ARG A 231 -37.40 -0.58 -7.01
N ASN A 232 -38.45 -1.35 -7.31
CA ASN A 232 -39.00 -1.50 -8.63
C ASN A 232 -39.52 -0.11 -9.00
N SER A 233 -38.57 0.79 -9.28
CA SER A 233 -38.80 1.94 -10.12
C SER A 233 -39.31 1.33 -11.40
N THR A 234 -40.62 1.41 -11.62
CA THR A 234 -41.25 1.10 -12.90
C THR A 234 -40.49 1.87 -13.97
N LYS A 235 -39.58 1.17 -14.66
CA LYS A 235 -38.79 1.76 -15.74
C LYS A 235 -39.79 2.30 -16.76
N SER A 236 -39.63 3.55 -17.18
CA SER A 236 -40.57 4.11 -18.15
C SER A 236 -40.50 3.29 -19.45
N LEU A 237 -41.59 3.27 -20.22
CA LEU A 237 -41.59 2.60 -21.54
C LEU A 237 -40.44 3.12 -22.43
N ARG A 238 -40.04 4.38 -22.23
CA ARG A 238 -38.92 5.02 -22.92
C ARG A 238 -37.58 4.46 -22.47
N ASP A 239 -37.36 4.29 -21.17
CA ASP A 239 -36.13 3.67 -20.66
C ASP A 239 -36.02 2.22 -21.14
N LEU A 240 -37.14 1.49 -21.16
CA LEU A 240 -37.21 0.12 -21.70
C LEU A 240 -36.86 0.08 -23.20
N ALA A 241 -37.42 0.98 -24.00
CA ALA A 241 -37.11 1.09 -25.43
C ALA A 241 -35.62 1.43 -25.67
N ALA A 242 -35.07 2.39 -24.93
CA ALA A 242 -33.66 2.75 -24.99
C ALA A 242 -32.76 1.58 -24.61
N THR A 243 -33.05 0.86 -23.51
CA THR A 243 -32.27 -0.32 -23.11
C THR A 243 -32.32 -1.45 -24.14
N THR A 244 -33.47 -1.66 -24.80
CA THR A 244 -33.60 -2.65 -25.88
C THR A 244 -32.76 -2.26 -27.10
N LEU A 245 -32.74 -0.97 -27.44
CA LEU A 245 -31.88 -0.44 -28.51
C LEU A 245 -30.39 -0.62 -28.19
N PHE A 246 -29.96 -0.31 -26.96
CA PHE A 246 -28.58 -0.53 -26.54
C PHE A 246 -28.17 -2.00 -26.64
N SER A 247 -29.02 -2.91 -26.16
CA SER A 247 -28.78 -4.35 -26.29
C SER A 247 -28.67 -4.78 -27.75
N ARG A 248 -29.52 -4.26 -28.64
CA ARG A 248 -29.45 -4.54 -30.08
C ARG A 248 -28.15 -4.05 -30.71
N LEU A 249 -27.71 -2.84 -30.38
CA LEU A 249 -26.46 -2.27 -30.91
C LEU A 249 -25.24 -3.05 -30.44
N LEU A 250 -25.20 -3.44 -29.16
CA LEU A 250 -24.10 -4.25 -28.62
C LEU A 250 -24.03 -5.66 -29.23
N GLN A 251 -25.16 -6.22 -29.69
CA GLN A 251 -25.20 -7.49 -30.42
C GLN A 251 -24.90 -7.36 -31.92
N SER A 252 -24.78 -6.14 -32.44
CA SER A 252 -24.54 -5.91 -33.87
C SER A 252 -23.08 -6.19 -34.24
N THR A 253 -22.85 -6.78 -35.42
CA THR A 253 -21.51 -6.92 -35.96
C THR A 253 -20.94 -5.56 -36.42
N ASP A 254 -19.62 -5.46 -36.59
CA ASP A 254 -18.98 -4.21 -37.05
C ASP A 254 -19.49 -3.70 -38.40
N ASP A 255 -20.01 -4.59 -39.25
CA ASP A 255 -20.58 -4.27 -40.57
C ASP A 255 -22.05 -3.84 -40.50
N GLU A 256 -22.77 -4.24 -39.45
CA GLU A 256 -24.18 -3.92 -39.21
C GLU A 256 -24.37 -2.73 -38.25
N PHE A 257 -23.28 -2.26 -37.65
CA PHE A 257 -23.32 -1.18 -36.68
C PHE A 257 -23.62 0.17 -37.35
N ASP A 258 -24.81 0.69 -37.06
CA ASP A 258 -25.26 2.02 -37.48
C ASP A 258 -25.46 2.95 -36.26
N PRO A 259 -24.55 3.91 -36.01
CA PRO A 259 -24.65 4.82 -34.88
C PRO A 259 -25.82 5.80 -35.00
N SER A 260 -26.37 6.04 -36.21
CA SER A 260 -27.49 6.97 -36.41
C SER A 260 -28.78 6.50 -35.74
N LEU A 261 -28.89 5.21 -35.42
CA LEU A 261 -30.01 4.66 -34.64
C LEU A 261 -30.14 5.28 -33.25
N LEU A 262 -29.07 5.90 -32.72
CA LEU A 262 -29.10 6.60 -31.44
C LEU A 262 -29.54 8.06 -31.54
N ASP A 263 -29.62 8.65 -32.74
CA ASP A 263 -29.92 10.08 -32.91
C ASP A 263 -31.27 10.46 -32.30
N GLU A 264 -32.28 9.58 -32.40
CA GLU A 264 -33.62 9.81 -31.85
C GLU A 264 -33.68 9.74 -30.32
N VAL A 265 -32.73 9.05 -29.68
CA VAL A 265 -32.72 8.83 -28.23
C VAL A 265 -31.64 9.62 -27.50
N ARG A 266 -30.63 10.15 -28.21
CA ARG A 266 -29.49 10.86 -27.63
C ARG A 266 -29.88 12.14 -26.91
N ASP A 267 -30.88 12.84 -27.43
CA ASP A 267 -31.38 14.10 -26.85
C ASP A 267 -32.30 13.87 -25.63
N LEU A 268 -32.55 12.62 -25.24
CA LEU A 268 -33.40 12.32 -24.10
C LEU A 268 -32.74 12.77 -22.79
N PRO A 269 -33.52 13.38 -21.87
CA PRO A 269 -33.03 13.65 -20.52
C PRO A 269 -32.53 12.37 -19.87
N ARG A 270 -31.32 12.42 -19.28
CA ARG A 270 -30.66 11.29 -18.60
C ARG A 270 -30.20 10.16 -19.53
N PHE A 271 -30.16 10.36 -20.86
CA PHE A 271 -29.65 9.38 -21.82
C PHE A 271 -28.33 8.74 -21.37
N GLN A 272 -27.32 9.58 -21.08
CA GLN A 272 -26.00 9.13 -20.64
C GLN A 272 -26.07 8.25 -19.38
N ARG A 273 -26.86 8.66 -18.39
CA ARG A 273 -27.03 7.91 -17.14
C ARG A 273 -27.68 6.55 -17.40
N ILE A 274 -28.74 6.49 -18.21
CA ILE A 274 -29.44 5.24 -18.56
C ILE A 274 -28.51 4.31 -19.33
N LEU A 275 -27.74 4.85 -20.29
CA LEU A 275 -26.76 4.09 -21.04
C LEU A 275 -25.68 3.51 -20.11
N LYS A 276 -25.09 4.32 -19.23
CA LYS A 276 -24.10 3.87 -18.25
C LYS A 276 -24.67 2.79 -17.32
N GLU A 277 -25.84 3.00 -16.73
CA GLU A 277 -26.54 2.01 -15.89
C GLU A 277 -26.80 0.71 -16.67
N HIS A 278 -27.15 0.80 -17.96
CA HIS A 278 -27.36 -0.37 -18.81
C HIS A 278 -26.07 -1.16 -19.05
N LEU A 279 -24.97 -0.48 -19.39
CA LEU A 279 -23.66 -1.11 -19.60
C LEU A 279 -23.17 -1.78 -18.31
N LEU A 280 -23.26 -1.09 -17.16
CA LEU A 280 -22.83 -1.62 -15.86
C LEU A 280 -23.67 -2.81 -15.38
N SER A 281 -24.95 -2.90 -15.79
CA SER A 281 -25.84 -4.02 -15.41
C SER A 281 -25.73 -5.23 -16.34
N HIS A 282 -25.07 -5.11 -17.50
CA HIS A 282 -24.90 -6.20 -18.46
C HIS A 282 -23.42 -6.37 -18.88
N PRO A 283 -22.49 -6.54 -17.93
CA PRO A 283 -21.06 -6.63 -18.24
C PRO A 283 -20.71 -7.89 -19.06
N THR A 284 -21.49 -8.97 -18.91
CA THR A 284 -21.23 -10.29 -19.53
C THR A 284 -22.33 -10.79 -20.47
N THR A 285 -23.55 -10.27 -20.36
CA THR A 285 -24.76 -10.81 -21.03
C THR A 285 -24.98 -10.26 -22.43
N VAL A 286 -24.14 -9.32 -22.86
CA VAL A 286 -24.06 -8.92 -24.26
C VAL A 286 -22.71 -9.36 -24.79
N SER A 287 -22.70 -10.05 -25.95
CA SER A 287 -21.46 -10.38 -26.66
C SER A 287 -20.57 -9.13 -26.75
N PRO A 288 -19.28 -9.26 -26.40
CA PRO A 288 -18.69 -8.52 -25.30
C PRO A 288 -18.68 -7.03 -25.60
N VAL A 289 -19.10 -6.21 -24.64
CA VAL A 289 -18.56 -4.86 -24.50
C VAL A 289 -17.04 -5.03 -24.49
N GLY A 290 -16.38 -4.79 -25.62
CA GLY A 290 -14.94 -5.04 -25.75
C GLY A 290 -14.40 -5.59 -27.07
N ALA A 291 -15.22 -6.13 -27.98
CA ALA A 291 -14.71 -6.65 -29.26
C ALA A 291 -15.20 -5.91 -30.51
N THR A 292 -16.20 -5.02 -30.40
CA THR A 292 -16.87 -4.37 -31.53
C THR A 292 -16.75 -2.85 -31.52
N LYS A 293 -16.90 -2.22 -32.69
CA LYS A 293 -17.00 -0.75 -32.84
C LYS A 293 -18.18 -0.18 -32.06
N ALA A 294 -19.29 -0.94 -31.98
CA ALA A 294 -20.46 -0.57 -31.19
C ALA A 294 -20.10 -0.37 -29.71
N SER A 295 -19.27 -1.27 -29.17
CA SER A 295 -18.80 -1.18 -27.78
C SER A 295 -18.01 0.10 -27.54
N ALA A 296 -17.04 0.41 -28.40
CA ALA A 296 -16.22 1.61 -28.29
C ALA A 296 -17.08 2.89 -28.32
N PHE A 297 -18.05 2.94 -29.23
CA PHE A 297 -18.95 4.09 -29.38
C PHE A 297 -19.88 4.27 -28.18
N LEU A 298 -20.46 3.19 -27.66
CA LEU A 298 -21.35 3.27 -26.49
C LEU A 298 -20.59 3.62 -25.21
N LEU A 299 -19.36 3.12 -25.02
CA LEU A 299 -18.49 3.54 -23.90
C LEU A 299 -18.18 5.02 -23.98
N GLN A 300 -17.84 5.53 -25.17
CA GLN A 300 -17.61 6.96 -25.38
C GLN A 300 -18.84 7.79 -24.97
N LEU A 301 -20.05 7.40 -25.41
CA LEU A 301 -21.26 8.14 -25.06
C LEU A 301 -21.60 8.04 -23.57
N ALA A 302 -21.38 6.88 -22.95
CA ALA A 302 -21.68 6.66 -21.53
C ALA A 302 -20.77 7.49 -20.61
N TYR A 303 -19.49 7.62 -20.97
CA TYR A 303 -18.48 8.30 -20.14
C TYR A 303 -18.07 9.69 -20.68
N ALA A 304 -18.80 10.22 -21.66
CA ALA A 304 -18.52 11.55 -22.22
C ALA A 304 -18.46 12.62 -21.12
N GLY A 305 -17.35 13.37 -21.08
CA GLY A 305 -17.13 14.43 -20.08
C GLY A 305 -16.80 13.95 -18.66
N GLU A 306 -16.68 12.65 -18.42
CA GLU A 306 -16.20 12.13 -17.14
C GLU A 306 -14.68 12.24 -17.03
N THR A 307 -14.18 12.36 -15.79
CA THR A 307 -12.74 12.40 -15.49
C THR A 307 -12.19 11.04 -15.07
N CYS A 308 -13.07 10.11 -14.69
CA CYS A 308 -12.74 8.78 -14.21
C CYS A 308 -13.51 7.72 -15.01
N LEU A 309 -12.79 6.77 -15.59
CA LEU A 309 -13.34 5.65 -16.34
C LEU A 309 -13.28 4.37 -15.50
N GLU A 310 -14.37 4.06 -14.81
CA GLU A 310 -14.56 2.80 -14.07
C GLU A 310 -14.96 1.69 -15.05
N TRP A 311 -13.98 1.14 -15.77
CA TRP A 311 -14.17 0.11 -16.81
C TRP A 311 -13.80 -1.30 -16.33
N ASN A 312 -13.42 -1.45 -15.06
CA ASN A 312 -13.04 -2.72 -14.43
C ASN A 312 -14.16 -3.77 -14.39
N VAL A 313 -15.40 -3.39 -14.63
CA VAL A 313 -16.53 -4.33 -14.73
C VAL A 313 -16.59 -5.02 -16.10
N PHE A 314 -15.86 -4.52 -17.10
CA PHE A 314 -15.89 -5.01 -18.48
C PHE A 314 -14.67 -5.91 -18.75
N GLU A 315 -14.77 -7.18 -18.33
CA GLU A 315 -13.66 -8.14 -18.36
C GLU A 315 -13.10 -8.42 -19.77
N ASN A 316 -13.90 -8.23 -20.82
CA ASN A 316 -13.56 -8.59 -22.20
C ASN A 316 -13.12 -7.40 -23.06
N LEU A 317 -12.74 -6.27 -22.46
CA LEU A 317 -12.25 -5.10 -23.21
C LEU A 317 -10.93 -5.44 -23.92
N THR A 318 -10.96 -5.41 -25.24
CA THR A 318 -9.72 -5.50 -26.05
C THR A 318 -9.06 -4.14 -26.19
N SER A 319 -7.75 -4.16 -26.38
CA SER A 319 -6.89 -3.01 -26.64
C SER A 319 -7.36 -2.24 -27.86
N LYS A 320 -7.90 -2.92 -28.89
CA LYS A 320 -8.51 -2.29 -30.06
C LYS A 320 -9.73 -1.44 -29.71
N VAL A 321 -10.60 -1.94 -28.81
CA VAL A 321 -11.79 -1.20 -28.38
C VAL A 321 -11.44 -0.06 -27.43
N ILE A 322 -10.47 -0.27 -26.53
CA ILE A 322 -9.94 0.78 -25.67
C ILE A 322 -9.37 1.91 -26.52
N ASP A 323 -8.47 1.60 -27.46
CA ASP A 323 -7.87 2.58 -28.38
C ASP A 323 -8.94 3.33 -29.18
N ALA A 324 -9.90 2.60 -29.74
CA ALA A 324 -11.00 3.20 -30.50
C ALA A 324 -11.86 4.13 -29.64
N ALA A 325 -12.20 3.76 -28.40
CA ALA A 325 -13.00 4.58 -27.51
C ALA A 325 -12.25 5.84 -27.05
N LEU A 326 -10.98 5.68 -26.68
CA LEU A 326 -10.14 6.76 -26.15
C LEU A 326 -9.66 7.74 -27.22
N SER A 327 -9.70 7.35 -28.50
CA SER A 327 -9.36 8.22 -29.63
C SER A 327 -10.36 9.37 -29.86
N TYR A 328 -11.54 9.33 -29.25
CA TYR A 328 -12.55 10.36 -29.41
C TYR A 328 -12.39 11.55 -28.45
N ASP A 329 -12.71 12.75 -28.95
CA ASP A 329 -12.63 14.01 -28.19
C ASP A 329 -13.41 14.00 -26.87
N ALA A 330 -14.50 13.23 -26.79
CA ALA A 330 -15.39 13.19 -25.63
C ALA A 330 -14.72 12.65 -24.35
N LEU A 331 -13.62 11.89 -24.48
CA LEU A 331 -12.89 11.29 -23.36
C LEU A 331 -11.51 11.94 -23.12
N LYS A 332 -11.15 13.00 -23.86
CA LYS A 332 -9.83 13.64 -23.76
C LYS A 332 -9.51 14.25 -22.39
N SER A 333 -10.53 14.53 -21.57
CA SER A 333 -10.37 15.08 -20.21
C SER A 333 -10.13 14.03 -19.14
N VAL A 334 -10.12 12.74 -19.50
CA VAL A 334 -9.96 11.65 -18.54
C VAL A 334 -8.58 11.71 -17.89
N THR A 335 -8.56 11.61 -16.56
CA THR A 335 -7.33 11.58 -15.75
C THR A 335 -7.13 10.26 -15.04
N THR A 336 -8.18 9.47 -14.89
CA THR A 336 -8.19 8.20 -14.15
C THR A 336 -8.87 7.11 -14.96
N ILE A 337 -8.25 5.94 -15.04
CA ILE A 337 -8.86 4.75 -15.65
C ILE A 337 -8.66 3.53 -14.75
N CYS A 338 -9.73 2.75 -14.57
CA CYS A 338 -9.75 1.51 -13.81
C CYS A 338 -10.15 0.38 -14.75
N LEU A 339 -9.33 -0.65 -14.86
CA LEU A 339 -9.48 -1.76 -15.80
C LEU A 339 -9.17 -3.09 -15.14
N SER A 340 -9.62 -4.18 -15.77
CA SER A 340 -9.06 -5.51 -15.54
C SER A 340 -7.88 -5.73 -16.49
N PRO A 341 -6.96 -6.66 -16.18
CA PRO A 341 -5.86 -6.98 -17.09
C PRO A 341 -6.35 -7.50 -18.45
N PRO A 342 -5.56 -7.32 -19.53
CA PRO A 342 -5.95 -7.82 -20.85
C PRO A 342 -6.00 -9.35 -20.87
N LEU A 343 -7.12 -9.91 -21.31
CA LEU A 343 -7.30 -11.36 -21.45
C LEU A 343 -6.74 -11.93 -22.77
N HIS A 344 -6.73 -11.12 -23.83
CA HIS A 344 -6.46 -11.59 -25.20
C HIS A 344 -5.32 -10.85 -25.90
N ASP A 345 -4.96 -9.67 -25.42
CA ASP A 345 -3.92 -8.84 -26.04
C ASP A 345 -2.62 -8.93 -25.25
N SER A 346 -1.51 -8.59 -25.89
CA SER A 346 -0.26 -8.43 -25.16
C SER A 346 -0.30 -7.21 -24.24
N PRO A 347 0.39 -7.24 -23.09
CA PRO A 347 0.53 -6.07 -22.21
C PRO A 347 1.05 -4.81 -22.92
N ALA A 348 1.91 -4.98 -23.94
CA ALA A 348 2.41 -3.87 -24.74
C ALA A 348 1.35 -3.24 -25.65
N GLU A 349 0.49 -4.04 -26.29
CA GLU A 349 -0.64 -3.54 -27.08
C GLU A 349 -1.67 -2.83 -26.19
N PHE A 350 -1.90 -3.38 -25.00
CA PHE A 350 -2.79 -2.80 -24.01
C PHE A 350 -2.31 -1.42 -23.53
N VAL A 351 -1.03 -1.29 -23.16
CA VAL A 351 -0.45 0.01 -22.77
C VAL A 351 -0.48 0.99 -23.94
N LYS A 352 -0.22 0.53 -25.16
CA LYS A 352 -0.31 1.37 -26.37
C LYS A 352 -1.73 1.93 -26.57
N ALA A 353 -2.77 1.16 -26.28
CA ALA A 353 -4.16 1.61 -26.40
C ALA A 353 -4.53 2.77 -25.45
N LEU A 354 -3.74 3.01 -24.40
CA LEU A 354 -3.94 4.11 -23.45
C LEU A 354 -3.28 5.43 -23.91
N THR A 355 -2.42 5.38 -24.92
CA THR A 355 -1.66 6.54 -25.42
C THR A 355 -2.50 7.73 -25.91
N PRO A 356 -3.76 7.57 -26.40
CA PRO A 356 -4.59 8.72 -26.76
C PRO A 356 -4.88 9.68 -25.59
N LEU A 357 -4.78 9.21 -24.33
CA LEU A 357 -5.03 10.01 -23.14
C LEU A 357 -3.77 10.71 -22.61
N ALA A 358 -3.42 11.84 -23.22
CA ALA A 358 -2.29 12.66 -22.76
C ALA A 358 -2.44 13.18 -21.31
N SER A 359 -3.68 13.29 -20.80
CA SER A 359 -3.99 13.73 -19.43
C SER A 359 -4.08 12.58 -18.41
N LEU A 360 -3.77 11.34 -18.80
CA LEU A 360 -3.86 10.21 -17.90
C LEU A 360 -2.79 10.32 -16.80
N HIS A 361 -3.26 10.40 -15.55
CA HIS A 361 -2.41 10.53 -14.37
C HIS A 361 -2.56 9.37 -13.39
N THR A 362 -3.69 8.65 -13.41
CA THR A 362 -3.96 7.51 -12.53
C THR A 362 -4.40 6.30 -13.34
N LEU A 363 -3.66 5.20 -13.21
CA LEU A 363 -3.98 3.92 -13.85
C LEU A 363 -4.12 2.84 -12.77
N GLN A 364 -5.28 2.18 -12.75
CA GLN A 364 -5.57 1.09 -11.84
C GLN A 364 -5.95 -0.17 -12.61
N ILE A 365 -5.20 -1.26 -12.38
CA ILE A 365 -5.43 -2.56 -13.00
C ILE A 365 -5.32 -3.62 -11.92
N LEU A 366 -6.46 -4.15 -11.47
CA LEU A 366 -6.52 -5.22 -10.47
C LEU A 366 -7.05 -6.49 -11.14
N ASP A 367 -6.34 -7.58 -10.90
CA ASP A 367 -6.54 -8.89 -11.50
C ASP A 367 -7.47 -9.76 -10.63
N TRP A 368 -8.10 -10.76 -11.25
CA TRP A 368 -9.05 -11.64 -10.59
C TRP A 368 -8.37 -12.45 -9.47
N PRO A 369 -9.06 -12.73 -8.35
CA PRO A 369 -8.49 -13.47 -7.23
C PRO A 369 -7.98 -14.88 -7.59
N VAL A 370 -8.42 -15.48 -8.70
CA VAL A 370 -7.98 -16.83 -9.12
C VAL A 370 -6.66 -16.84 -9.90
N ARG A 371 -6.00 -15.70 -10.07
CA ARG A 371 -4.71 -15.61 -10.76
C ARG A 371 -3.67 -16.52 -10.10
N LYS A 372 -2.71 -17.04 -10.87
CA LYS A 372 -1.71 -18.02 -10.40
C LYS A 372 -0.40 -17.37 -9.95
N ASP A 373 -0.07 -16.24 -10.54
CA ASP A 373 1.16 -15.49 -10.29
C ASP A 373 0.93 -14.00 -10.61
N GLU A 374 1.98 -13.18 -10.47
CA GLU A 374 1.96 -11.73 -10.69
C GLU A 374 2.61 -11.34 -12.03
N ARG A 375 2.71 -12.27 -12.98
CA ARG A 375 3.43 -12.07 -14.25
C ARG A 375 2.78 -10.99 -15.11
N ILE A 376 1.46 -11.03 -15.28
CA ILE A 376 0.75 -10.05 -16.11
C ILE A 376 0.95 -8.63 -15.58
N SER A 377 0.85 -8.45 -14.25
CA SER A 377 1.12 -7.15 -13.60
C SER A 377 2.56 -6.68 -13.86
N THR A 378 3.54 -7.60 -13.80
CA THR A 378 4.95 -7.30 -14.06
C THR A 378 5.18 -6.90 -15.53
N GLU A 379 4.59 -7.63 -16.48
CA GLU A 379 4.69 -7.33 -17.91
C GLU A 379 4.01 -6.00 -18.28
N ILE A 380 2.88 -5.67 -17.65
CA ILE A 380 2.23 -4.35 -17.80
C ILE A 380 3.14 -3.24 -17.27
N PHE A 381 3.72 -3.41 -16.08
CA PHE A 381 4.66 -2.42 -15.52
C PHE A 381 5.84 -2.18 -16.48
N GLU A 382 6.47 -3.25 -16.97
CA GLU A 382 7.62 -3.14 -17.89
C GLU A 382 7.22 -2.56 -19.26
N ALA A 383 5.97 -2.74 -19.70
CA ALA A 383 5.42 -2.10 -20.88
C ALA A 383 5.19 -0.60 -20.68
N ILE A 384 4.71 -0.18 -19.50
CA ILE A 384 4.55 1.24 -19.13
C ILE A 384 5.93 1.93 -19.09
N VAL A 385 6.88 1.34 -18.37
CA VAL A 385 8.25 1.89 -18.24
C VAL A 385 8.98 1.87 -19.58
N GLY A 386 8.71 0.89 -20.44
CA GLY A 386 9.32 0.76 -21.77
C GLY A 386 8.64 1.59 -22.88
N SER A 387 7.57 2.30 -22.58
CA SER A 387 6.83 3.08 -23.60
C SER A 387 7.67 4.25 -24.11
N SER A 388 7.74 4.39 -25.44
CA SER A 388 8.39 5.54 -26.10
C SER A 388 7.57 6.83 -26.05
N GLN A 389 6.28 6.73 -25.68
CA GLN A 389 5.42 7.88 -25.44
C GLN A 389 5.25 8.02 -23.92
N PRO A 390 5.66 9.15 -23.34
CA PRO A 390 5.57 9.35 -21.90
C PRO A 390 4.10 9.47 -21.50
N THR A 391 3.54 8.40 -20.94
CA THR A 391 2.28 8.50 -20.20
C THR A 391 2.57 9.16 -18.85
N SER A 392 1.89 10.25 -18.52
CA SER A 392 2.08 11.02 -17.29
C SER A 392 1.52 10.33 -16.03
N ILE A 393 1.63 9.01 -15.94
CA ILE A 393 1.01 8.20 -14.87
C ILE A 393 1.74 8.46 -13.56
N LYS A 394 1.15 9.31 -12.72
CA LYS A 394 1.66 9.68 -11.39
C LYS A 394 1.26 8.67 -10.32
N LYS A 395 0.14 7.97 -10.51
CA LYS A 395 -0.37 6.94 -9.60
C LYS A 395 -0.66 5.66 -10.38
N LEU A 396 -0.01 4.58 -9.95
CA LEU A 396 -0.12 3.27 -10.58
C LEU A 396 -0.53 2.24 -9.53
N THR A 397 -1.64 1.56 -9.77
CA THR A 397 -2.16 0.52 -8.90
C THR A 397 -2.27 -0.78 -9.70
N LEU A 398 -1.37 -1.72 -9.47
CA LEU A 398 -1.38 -3.05 -10.09
C LEU A 398 -1.45 -4.14 -9.01
N SER A 399 -2.25 -5.19 -9.20
CA SER A 399 -2.33 -6.30 -8.23
C SER A 399 -0.96 -6.83 -7.83
N GLY A 400 -0.06 -7.05 -8.79
CA GLY A 400 1.28 -7.56 -8.53
C GLY A 400 2.14 -6.61 -7.68
N LEU A 401 2.04 -5.29 -7.88
CA LEU A 401 2.83 -4.34 -7.09
C LEU A 401 2.50 -4.44 -5.59
N TYR A 402 1.21 -4.58 -5.26
CA TYR A 402 0.76 -4.72 -3.87
C TYR A 402 0.96 -6.14 -3.33
N ALA A 403 0.77 -7.17 -4.17
CA ALA A 403 0.91 -8.57 -3.77
C ALA A 403 2.36 -8.96 -3.48
N ASN A 404 3.33 -8.42 -4.24
CA ASN A 404 4.72 -8.88 -4.18
C ASN A 404 5.38 -8.60 -2.82
N GLY A 405 5.17 -7.42 -2.23
CA GLY A 405 5.68 -7.12 -0.88
C GLY A 405 5.06 -8.05 0.17
N ILE A 406 3.73 -8.19 0.17
CA ILE A 406 3.00 -9.08 1.08
C ILE A 406 3.47 -10.53 0.95
N ARG A 407 3.67 -11.01 -0.28
CA ARG A 407 4.16 -12.34 -0.60
C ARG A 407 5.67 -12.52 -0.49
N GLN A 408 6.40 -11.51 -0.03
CA GLN A 408 7.85 -11.56 0.13
C GLN A 408 8.56 -11.98 -1.18
N LYS A 409 8.05 -11.49 -2.32
CA LYS A 409 8.53 -11.81 -3.67
C LYS A 409 9.27 -10.61 -4.26
N ILE A 410 10.58 -10.76 -4.43
CA ILE A 410 11.40 -9.86 -5.25
C ILE A 410 11.02 -10.08 -6.72
N TRP A 411 10.28 -9.15 -7.29
CA TRP A 411 9.72 -9.26 -8.65
C TRP A 411 10.53 -8.49 -9.70
N ARG A 412 11.29 -7.46 -9.27
CA ARG A 412 12.19 -6.68 -10.10
C ARG A 412 13.64 -6.86 -9.60
N PRO A 413 14.27 -8.03 -9.84
CA PRO A 413 15.59 -8.34 -9.34
C PRO A 413 16.66 -7.40 -9.92
N TYR A 414 17.86 -7.42 -9.34
CA TYR A 414 18.98 -6.62 -9.82
C TYR A 414 19.24 -6.83 -11.31
N GLN A 415 19.43 -5.71 -12.03
CA GLN A 415 19.84 -5.68 -13.44
C GLN A 415 20.99 -4.67 -13.58
N GLN A 416 21.98 -4.99 -14.41
CA GLN A 416 23.11 -4.09 -14.67
C GLN A 416 22.74 -2.86 -15.50
N ASN A 417 21.57 -2.85 -16.16
CA ASN A 417 21.05 -1.71 -16.93
C ASN A 417 19.51 -1.73 -16.93
N PRO A 418 18.84 -1.42 -15.81
CA PRO A 418 17.39 -1.43 -15.73
C PRO A 418 16.79 -0.36 -16.64
N ARG A 419 15.59 -0.63 -17.17
CA ARG A 419 14.80 0.39 -17.86
C ARG A 419 14.42 1.51 -16.90
N ILE A 420 14.55 2.74 -17.38
CA ILE A 420 14.35 3.97 -16.62
C ILE A 420 12.92 4.46 -16.86
N SER A 421 12.26 4.90 -15.78
CA SER A 421 10.96 5.55 -15.84
C SER A 421 11.10 7.00 -15.43
N GLU A 422 10.70 7.93 -16.30
CA GLU A 422 10.60 9.35 -15.93
C GLU A 422 9.49 9.59 -14.90
N ALA A 423 8.43 8.77 -14.93
CA ALA A 423 7.33 8.86 -13.98
C ALA A 423 7.71 8.36 -12.58
N TYR A 424 8.64 7.40 -12.49
CA TYR A 424 9.12 6.80 -11.23
C TYR A 424 10.65 6.85 -11.15
N PRO A 425 11.25 8.05 -11.05
CA PRO A 425 12.67 8.20 -11.33
C PRO A 425 13.55 8.00 -10.09
N VAL A 426 12.98 7.95 -8.88
CA VAL A 426 13.72 7.67 -7.64
C VAL A 426 13.88 6.16 -7.49
N VAL A 427 15.13 5.68 -7.59
CA VAL A 427 15.42 4.23 -7.67
C VAL A 427 16.02 3.66 -6.41
N GLN A 428 16.68 4.45 -5.59
CA GLN A 428 17.33 3.96 -4.36
C GLN A 428 17.48 5.06 -3.30
N LEU A 429 17.51 4.61 -2.05
CA LEU A 429 17.83 5.39 -0.86
C LEU A 429 19.08 4.80 -0.21
N LEU A 430 20.06 5.65 0.09
CA LEU A 430 21.32 5.31 0.73
C LEU A 430 21.41 6.03 2.07
N VAL A 431 21.58 5.30 3.17
CA VAL A 431 21.57 5.86 4.53
C VAL A 431 22.86 5.55 5.25
N ALA A 432 23.53 6.59 5.75
CA ALA A 432 24.72 6.49 6.58
C ALA A 432 24.38 6.79 8.04
N HIS A 433 24.72 5.86 8.93
CA HIS A 433 24.54 5.92 10.37
C HIS A 433 25.83 6.39 11.05
N GLU A 434 25.86 7.66 11.41
CA GLU A 434 26.94 8.34 12.12
C GLU A 434 26.65 8.46 13.63
N GLY A 435 27.70 8.75 14.40
CA GLY A 435 27.59 8.91 15.86
C GLY A 435 27.79 7.61 16.64
N ARG A 436 27.41 7.63 17.93
CA ARG A 436 27.63 6.53 18.89
C ARG A 436 26.62 5.38 18.74
N ASP A 437 25.45 5.67 18.20
CA ASP A 437 24.33 4.72 18.16
C ASP A 437 24.39 3.79 16.95
N ASN A 438 25.30 4.02 15.99
CA ASN A 438 25.40 3.20 14.78
C ASN A 438 25.65 1.71 15.05
N LYS A 439 26.35 1.35 16.13
CA LYS A 439 26.57 -0.05 16.53
C LYS A 439 25.28 -0.72 17.00
N SER A 440 24.30 0.04 17.48
CA SER A 440 22.99 -0.48 17.84
C SER A 440 22.17 -0.78 16.58
N VAL A 441 22.25 0.11 15.59
CA VAL A 441 21.57 -0.03 14.30
C VAL A 441 22.17 -1.17 13.49
N LEU A 442 23.50 -1.21 13.37
CA LEU A 442 24.26 -2.19 12.60
C LEU A 442 25.24 -2.98 13.49
N PRO A 443 24.73 -3.89 14.34
CA PRO A 443 25.56 -4.68 15.27
C PRO A 443 26.60 -5.57 14.58
N SER A 444 26.33 -5.98 13.34
CA SER A 444 27.22 -6.82 12.52
C SER A 444 28.41 -6.06 11.92
N GLY A 445 28.50 -4.76 12.19
CA GLY A 445 29.51 -3.86 11.65
C GLY A 445 29.01 -3.06 10.45
N GLY A 446 29.77 -2.03 10.07
CA GLY A 446 29.39 -1.08 9.03
C GLY A 446 28.64 0.13 9.58
N LYS A 447 28.33 1.06 8.68
CA LYS A 447 27.57 2.29 8.96
C LYS A 447 26.58 2.62 7.84
N LEU A 448 26.46 1.79 6.82
CA LEU A 448 25.80 2.13 5.57
C LEU A 448 24.70 1.12 5.28
N GLU A 449 23.53 1.62 4.89
CA GLU A 449 22.39 0.83 4.43
C GLU A 449 22.00 1.24 3.01
N TYR A 450 21.55 0.27 2.24
CA TYR A 450 21.18 0.42 0.83
C TYR A 450 19.76 -0.10 0.67
N PHE A 451 18.90 0.70 0.04
CA PHE A 451 17.50 0.36 -0.18
C PHE A 451 17.13 0.58 -1.65
N TYR A 452 16.64 -0.46 -2.31
CA TYR A 452 16.04 -0.35 -3.63
C TYR A 452 14.58 0.09 -3.52
N LEU A 453 14.22 1.17 -4.23
CA LEU A 453 12.87 1.73 -4.26
C LEU A 453 12.22 1.66 -5.65
N GLY A 454 12.97 1.20 -6.66
CA GLY A 454 12.52 1.14 -8.05
C GLY A 454 11.46 0.07 -8.33
N ASP A 455 11.07 -0.72 -7.33
CA ASP A 455 9.99 -1.71 -7.36
C ASP A 455 8.70 -1.25 -6.64
N ALA A 456 8.67 -0.01 -6.13
CA ALA A 456 7.53 0.58 -5.44
C ALA A 456 6.74 1.60 -6.29
N ALA A 457 7.16 1.85 -7.54
CA ALA A 457 6.53 2.80 -8.48
C ALA A 457 6.32 4.21 -7.87
N LEU A 458 7.32 4.74 -7.18
CA LEU A 458 7.23 6.02 -6.49
C LEU A 458 7.32 7.20 -7.46
N SER A 459 6.26 8.00 -7.55
CA SER A 459 6.35 9.31 -8.19
C SER A 459 7.26 10.26 -7.39
N PRO A 460 7.79 11.34 -7.98
CA PRO A 460 8.64 12.29 -7.25
C PRO A 460 8.01 12.84 -5.97
N ALA A 461 6.70 13.16 -6.01
CA ALA A 461 5.98 13.62 -4.83
C ALA A 461 5.88 12.53 -3.75
N ARG A 462 5.55 11.29 -4.14
CA ARG A 462 5.47 10.16 -3.19
C ARG A 462 6.81 9.82 -2.57
N ALA A 463 7.91 9.91 -3.34
CA ALA A 463 9.25 9.68 -2.81
C ALA A 463 9.65 10.71 -1.74
N ILE A 464 9.31 11.99 -1.93
CA ILE A 464 9.56 13.03 -0.93
C ILE A 464 8.72 12.83 0.32
N LEU A 465 7.44 12.52 0.15
CA LEU A 465 6.54 12.28 1.29
C LEU A 465 7.03 11.08 2.11
N GLY A 466 7.40 9.97 1.46
CA GLY A 466 8.00 8.83 2.14
C GLY A 466 9.33 9.15 2.82
N PHE A 467 10.14 10.04 2.24
CA PHE A 467 11.35 10.55 2.88
C PHE A 467 11.05 11.37 4.14
N PHE A 468 10.06 12.26 4.12
CA PHE A 468 9.65 12.99 5.32
C PHE A 468 9.10 12.05 6.41
N GLU A 469 8.27 11.07 6.04
CA GLU A 469 7.77 10.05 6.97
C GLU A 469 8.91 9.24 7.58
N TYR A 470 9.93 8.90 6.78
CA TYR A 470 11.14 8.23 7.27
C TYR A 470 11.87 9.09 8.32
N ILE A 471 12.10 10.38 8.03
CA ILE A 471 12.77 11.31 8.97
C ILE A 471 11.96 11.46 10.26
N VAL A 472 10.65 11.68 10.17
CA VAL A 472 9.76 11.79 11.35
C VAL A 472 9.78 10.50 12.16
N THR A 473 9.73 9.35 11.48
CA THR A 473 9.81 8.03 12.13
C THR A 473 11.11 7.85 12.88
N GLN A 474 12.24 8.26 12.31
CA GLN A 474 13.52 8.22 13.02
C GLN A 474 13.55 9.19 14.20
N ILE A 475 12.98 10.40 14.09
CA ILE A 475 12.95 11.37 15.20
C ILE A 475 12.15 10.84 16.40
N LEU A 476 10.95 10.31 16.15
CA LEU A 476 10.04 9.80 17.19
C LEU A 476 10.48 8.43 17.72
N GLY A 477 11.14 7.64 16.89
CA GLY A 477 11.61 6.30 17.21
C GLY A 477 12.84 6.28 18.13
N SER A 478 12.91 5.24 18.98
CA SER A 478 14.15 4.85 19.64
C SER A 478 15.16 4.32 18.61
N SER A 479 16.47 4.34 18.96
CA SER A 479 17.51 3.70 18.16
C SER A 479 17.09 2.27 17.78
N ARG A 480 17.11 1.96 16.48
CA ARG A 480 16.70 0.66 15.97
C ARG A 480 17.77 -0.38 16.24
N TYR A 481 17.32 -1.61 16.43
CA TYR A 481 18.18 -2.79 16.40
C TYR A 481 17.97 -3.50 15.06
N ASN A 482 19.07 -3.95 14.45
CA ASN A 482 19.09 -4.68 13.17
C ASN A 482 18.63 -3.87 11.95
N GLY A 483 18.89 -2.56 11.94
CA GLY A 483 18.75 -1.67 10.78
C GLY A 483 17.36 -1.04 10.57
N THR A 484 17.22 -0.26 9.48
CA THR A 484 16.04 0.58 9.20
C THR A 484 15.18 0.10 8.00
N GLY A 485 15.32 -1.17 7.59
CA GLY A 485 14.61 -1.70 6.42
C GLY A 485 13.08 -1.70 6.53
N LEU A 486 12.51 -2.14 7.66
CA LEU A 486 11.05 -2.09 7.85
C LEU A 486 10.54 -0.65 7.91
N ASP A 487 11.28 0.25 8.58
CA ASP A 487 10.97 1.69 8.59
C ASP A 487 10.89 2.23 7.17
N THR A 488 11.90 1.94 6.35
CA THR A 488 11.93 2.34 4.94
C THR A 488 10.75 1.76 4.17
N ALA A 489 10.47 0.47 4.29
CA ALA A 489 9.36 -0.14 3.54
C ALA A 489 8.00 0.50 3.87
N HIS A 490 7.70 0.72 5.15
CA HIS A 490 6.42 1.27 5.59
C HIS A 490 6.29 2.78 5.32
N CYS A 491 7.35 3.57 5.55
CA CYS A 491 7.30 5.02 5.32
C CYS A 491 7.06 5.36 3.85
N PHE A 492 7.59 4.56 2.92
CA PHE A 492 7.37 4.76 1.49
C PHE A 492 6.06 4.13 0.97
N SER A 493 5.40 3.29 1.76
CA SER A 493 4.12 2.64 1.38
C SER A 493 2.87 3.33 1.93
N CYS A 494 3.00 4.37 2.76
CA CYS A 494 1.86 5.13 3.27
C CYS A 494 2.14 6.64 3.30
N GLY A 495 1.13 7.44 3.58
CA GLY A 495 1.24 8.88 3.76
C GLY A 495 0.37 9.68 2.79
N PRO A 496 0.50 11.01 2.77
CA PRO A 496 -0.40 11.87 2.02
C PRO A 496 -0.37 11.64 0.50
N SER A 497 -1.48 11.93 -0.17
CA SER A 497 -1.60 11.83 -1.63
C SER A 497 -0.96 13.00 -2.39
N ALA A 498 -0.71 14.12 -1.69
CA ALA A 498 -0.13 15.33 -2.27
C ALA A 498 0.64 16.15 -1.22
N LEU A 499 1.56 17.00 -1.70
CA LEU A 499 2.29 17.95 -0.86
C LEU A 499 1.33 18.92 -0.15
N GLY A 500 1.64 19.25 1.11
CA GLY A 500 0.88 20.21 1.92
C GLY A 500 -0.45 19.67 2.45
N ASN A 501 -0.67 18.35 2.40
CA ASN A 501 -1.84 17.68 2.96
C ASN A 501 -1.39 16.75 4.10
N ALA A 502 -2.05 16.77 5.26
CA ALA A 502 -1.83 15.80 6.35
C ALA A 502 -3.03 14.88 6.61
N ASP A 503 -4.18 15.14 5.99
CA ASP A 503 -5.41 14.44 6.33
C ASP A 503 -5.48 13.07 5.64
N SER A 504 -4.71 12.88 4.56
CA SER A 504 -4.75 11.64 3.78
C SER A 504 -3.73 10.59 4.23
N LEU A 505 -4.20 9.34 4.31
CA LEU A 505 -3.42 8.11 4.53
C LEU A 505 -3.54 7.20 3.31
N GLU A 506 -3.08 7.69 2.16
CA GLU A 506 -3.05 6.90 0.93
C GLU A 506 -2.05 5.73 1.06
N ILE A 507 -2.44 4.55 0.59
CA ILE A 507 -1.62 3.34 0.60
C ILE A 507 -1.01 3.09 -0.79
N SER A 508 0.32 2.97 -0.81
CA SER A 508 1.15 2.61 -1.95
C SER A 508 1.70 1.20 -1.78
N PRO A 509 2.25 0.58 -2.84
CA PRO A 509 2.96 -0.69 -2.72
C PRO A 509 4.09 -0.63 -1.68
N LEU A 510 4.29 -1.72 -0.95
CA LEU A 510 5.51 -1.92 -0.18
C LEU A 510 6.69 -2.11 -1.15
N PRO A 511 7.83 -1.41 -0.98
CA PRO A 511 9.06 -1.73 -1.71
C PRO A 511 9.43 -3.19 -1.46
N ALA A 512 9.18 -4.04 -2.46
CA ALA A 512 9.07 -5.49 -2.27
C ALA A 512 10.41 -6.09 -1.87
N GLU A 513 11.52 -5.64 -2.48
CA GLU A 513 12.87 -6.05 -2.12
C GLU A 513 13.18 -5.70 -0.65
N VAL A 514 13.04 -4.42 -0.28
CA VAL A 514 13.36 -3.96 1.08
C VAL A 514 12.49 -4.66 2.12
N TYR A 515 11.18 -4.75 1.88
CA TYR A 515 10.25 -5.37 2.82
C TYR A 515 10.51 -6.87 3.00
N THR A 516 10.74 -7.60 1.90
CA THR A 516 11.06 -9.04 1.94
C THR A 516 12.28 -9.29 2.81
N VAL A 517 13.36 -8.55 2.57
CA VAL A 517 14.62 -8.76 3.27
C VAL A 517 14.52 -8.30 4.73
N ALA A 518 13.89 -7.16 4.98
CA ALA A 518 13.75 -6.65 6.33
C ALA A 518 12.86 -7.53 7.22
N LYS A 519 11.81 -8.13 6.64
CA LYS A 519 10.96 -9.09 7.33
C LYS A 519 11.71 -10.38 7.67
N ALA A 520 12.46 -10.94 6.71
CA ALA A 520 13.32 -12.10 6.94
C ALA A 520 14.40 -11.82 8.01
N GLY A 521 14.96 -10.61 8.02
CA GLY A 521 15.99 -10.18 8.96
C GLY A 521 15.50 -9.73 10.34
N TYR A 522 14.19 -9.58 10.56
CA TYR A 522 13.65 -8.94 11.78
C TYR A 522 14.08 -9.62 13.09
N HIS A 523 14.27 -10.94 13.06
CA HIS A 523 14.73 -11.72 14.22
C HIS A 523 16.17 -12.22 14.11
N SER A 524 16.94 -11.72 13.12
CA SER A 524 18.31 -12.14 12.90
C SER A 524 19.24 -10.97 12.60
N SER A 525 20.23 -10.78 13.47
CA SER A 525 21.30 -9.81 13.25
C SER A 525 22.22 -10.19 12.08
N ALA A 526 22.15 -11.42 11.58
CA ALA A 526 22.96 -11.88 10.44
C ALA A 526 22.69 -11.07 9.17
N PHE A 527 21.48 -10.50 9.05
CA PHE A 527 21.06 -9.71 7.89
C PHE A 527 21.06 -8.19 8.15
N SER A 528 21.54 -7.76 9.33
CA SER A 528 21.56 -6.34 9.69
C SER A 528 22.38 -5.53 8.68
N GLY A 529 21.74 -4.53 8.07
CA GLY A 529 22.35 -3.63 7.08
C GLY A 529 22.44 -4.18 5.65
N VAL A 530 21.97 -5.40 5.39
CA VAL A 530 21.99 -6.02 4.07
C VAL A 530 20.56 -6.16 3.54
N TYR A 531 20.01 -5.07 3.00
CA TYR A 531 18.66 -5.07 2.42
C TYR A 531 18.67 -5.11 0.88
N SER A 532 19.57 -4.35 0.27
CA SER A 532 19.72 -4.27 -1.17
C SER A 532 21.19 -4.15 -1.58
N LYS A 533 21.52 -4.60 -2.79
CA LYS A 533 22.79 -4.26 -3.44
C LYS A 533 22.69 -2.84 -4.03
N MET A 534 23.72 -2.01 -3.81
CA MET A 534 23.83 -0.69 -4.45
C MET A 534 23.63 -0.82 -5.97
N ARG A 535 22.74 -0.01 -6.53
CA ARG A 535 22.50 0.02 -7.98
C ARG A 535 23.42 1.03 -8.63
N ASP A 536 23.83 0.75 -9.87
CA ASP A 536 24.59 1.69 -10.68
C ASP A 536 23.86 3.04 -10.78
N LEU A 537 24.63 4.12 -10.83
CA LEU A 537 24.07 5.46 -11.02
C LEU A 537 23.90 5.67 -12.52
N ILE A 538 22.66 5.71 -13.01
CA ILE A 538 22.34 5.77 -14.43
C ILE A 538 21.62 7.08 -14.76
N PRO A 539 22.01 7.80 -15.83
CA PRO A 539 21.37 9.07 -16.20
C PRO A 539 19.86 8.96 -16.32
N GLY A 540 19.13 9.91 -15.71
CA GLY A 540 17.66 9.91 -15.68
C GLY A 540 17.05 9.28 -14.42
N THR A 541 17.85 8.64 -13.57
CA THR A 541 17.42 8.20 -12.24
C THR A 541 17.88 9.14 -11.13
N TRP A 542 17.25 9.02 -9.96
CA TRP A 542 17.58 9.76 -8.76
C TRP A 542 17.90 8.80 -7.62
N THR A 543 18.96 9.13 -6.89
CA THR A 543 19.37 8.48 -5.64
C THR A 543 19.20 9.49 -4.51
N VAL A 544 18.52 9.09 -3.43
CA VAL A 544 18.47 9.87 -2.20
C VAL A 544 19.62 9.42 -1.30
N VAL A 545 20.44 10.36 -0.86
CA VAL A 545 21.58 10.09 0.03
C VAL A 545 21.32 10.79 1.36
N VAL A 546 21.45 10.06 2.45
CA VAL A 546 21.14 10.54 3.81
C VAL A 546 22.29 10.21 4.75
N SER A 547 22.65 11.13 5.63
CA SER A 547 23.44 10.86 6.82
C SER A 547 22.61 11.18 8.06
N GLU A 548 22.43 10.20 8.93
CA GLU A 548 21.85 10.33 10.26
C GLU A 548 22.98 10.29 11.29
N SER A 549 23.21 11.41 11.98
CA SER A 549 24.11 11.47 13.11
C SER A 549 23.32 11.35 14.40
N ARG A 550 23.44 10.20 15.10
CA ARG A 550 22.74 9.93 16.35
C ARG A 550 23.69 9.53 17.47
N SER A 551 23.56 10.19 18.62
CA SER A 551 24.30 9.84 19.84
C SER A 551 23.41 9.98 21.07
N THR A 552 22.97 8.85 21.62
CA THR A 552 22.13 8.80 22.82
C THR A 552 22.98 8.58 24.08
N ALA A 553 22.66 9.33 25.12
CA ALA A 553 23.23 9.19 26.46
C ALA A 553 22.11 9.02 27.48
N PHE A 554 22.35 8.18 28.47
CA PHE A 554 21.44 7.95 29.59
C PHE A 554 22.11 8.46 30.86
N ALA A 555 21.48 9.41 31.54
CA ALA A 555 21.92 9.93 32.83
C ALA A 555 20.69 10.17 33.72
N ASP A 556 20.70 9.65 34.96
CA ASP A 556 19.63 9.88 35.95
C ASP A 556 18.20 9.63 35.44
N HIS A 557 18.00 8.52 34.68
CA HIS A 557 16.74 8.15 34.01
C HIS A 557 16.27 9.12 32.90
N ILE A 558 17.07 10.11 32.56
CA ILE A 558 16.84 11.02 31.45
C ILE A 558 17.59 10.50 30.23
N ARG A 559 16.87 10.33 29.12
CA ARG A 559 17.45 10.04 27.81
C ARG A 559 17.76 11.34 27.10
N THR A 560 19.02 11.56 26.74
CA THR A 560 19.45 12.70 25.91
C THR A 560 19.97 12.20 24.59
N THR A 561 19.34 12.59 23.49
CA THR A 561 19.74 12.18 22.14
C THR A 561 20.22 13.40 21.35
N GLN A 562 21.48 13.36 20.91
CA GLN A 562 21.97 14.28 19.89
C GLN A 562 21.60 13.72 18.52
N LEU A 563 20.84 14.49 17.73
CA LEU A 563 20.31 14.04 16.44
C LEU A 563 20.50 15.12 15.37
N GLN A 564 20.93 14.71 14.17
CA GLN A 564 20.99 15.55 12.98
C GLN A 564 20.89 14.69 11.73
N PHE A 565 20.13 15.17 10.74
CA PHE A 565 20.05 14.61 9.41
C PHE A 565 20.65 15.55 8.36
N LYS A 566 21.42 14.97 7.45
CA LYS A 566 21.80 15.59 6.20
C LYS A 566 21.30 14.79 5.02
N TYR A 567 20.95 15.46 3.93
CA TYR A 567 20.40 14.77 2.76
C TYR A 567 20.77 15.43 1.43
N ALA A 568 20.71 14.67 0.35
CA ALA A 568 20.74 15.19 -1.01
C ALA A 568 19.98 14.27 -1.96
N PHE A 569 19.45 14.87 -3.02
CA PHE A 569 18.96 14.16 -4.20
C PHE A 569 20.04 14.25 -5.27
N VAL A 570 20.52 13.09 -5.71
CA VAL A 570 21.61 12.99 -6.67
C VAL A 570 21.11 12.40 -7.97
N ARG A 571 21.41 13.10 -9.07
CA ARG A 571 21.16 12.63 -10.43
C ARG A 571 22.47 12.53 -11.20
N PRO A 572 22.86 11.36 -11.71
CA PRO A 572 24.06 11.21 -12.53
C PRO A 572 23.87 11.81 -13.92
N LYS A 573 24.94 12.40 -14.46
CA LYS A 573 25.03 12.91 -15.85
C LYS A 573 25.61 11.87 -16.81
N VAL A 574 26.37 10.93 -16.27
CA VAL A 574 26.99 9.81 -16.96
C VAL A 574 26.71 8.52 -16.20
N SER A 575 26.73 7.37 -16.87
CA SER A 575 26.58 6.09 -16.18
C SER A 575 27.81 5.80 -15.32
N ILE A 576 27.61 5.54 -14.04
CA ILE A 576 28.64 5.22 -13.06
C ILE A 576 28.36 3.81 -12.53
N GLN A 577 29.19 2.86 -12.95
CA GLN A 577 29.13 1.47 -12.50
C GLN A 577 29.62 1.41 -11.05
N VAL A 578 28.90 0.74 -10.15
CA VAL A 578 29.30 0.61 -8.73
C VAL A 578 29.70 -0.81 -8.36
N ASP A 579 29.49 -1.76 -9.27
CA ASP A 579 29.92 -3.15 -9.10
C ASP A 579 31.45 -3.21 -9.03
N PRO A 580 32.06 -3.85 -8.00
CA PRO A 580 33.52 -3.90 -7.85
C PRO A 580 34.26 -4.51 -9.04
N GLU A 581 33.62 -5.40 -9.83
CA GLU A 581 34.23 -6.01 -11.01
C GLU A 581 34.33 -5.04 -12.20
N HIS A 582 33.45 -4.04 -12.23
CA HIS A 582 33.33 -3.06 -13.32
C HIS A 582 33.67 -1.64 -12.86
N TRP A 583 33.97 -1.46 -11.57
CA TRP A 583 34.31 -0.16 -11.02
C TRP A 583 35.63 0.34 -11.59
N ARG A 584 35.62 1.57 -12.08
CA ARG A 584 36.80 2.21 -12.69
C ARG A 584 37.92 2.53 -11.68
N GLY A 585 37.68 2.35 -10.38
CA GLY A 585 38.67 2.58 -9.33
C GLY A 585 38.99 4.07 -9.07
N ALA A 586 38.11 4.98 -9.49
CA ALA A 586 38.29 6.42 -9.31
C ALA A 586 37.00 7.04 -8.78
N ASP A 587 37.16 7.93 -7.79
CA ASP A 587 36.08 8.68 -7.14
C ASP A 587 35.17 9.38 -8.16
N ILE A 588 33.91 9.57 -7.78
CA ILE A 588 32.94 10.38 -8.51
C ILE A 588 33.41 11.83 -8.46
N GLU A 589 33.55 12.44 -9.63
CA GLU A 589 33.85 13.86 -9.77
C GLU A 589 32.59 14.71 -9.68
N SER A 590 32.71 15.93 -9.14
CA SER A 590 31.58 16.84 -9.02
C SER A 590 30.91 17.19 -10.37
N SER A 591 31.65 17.08 -11.48
CA SER A 591 31.14 17.25 -12.85
C SER A 591 30.22 16.13 -13.33
N GLU A 592 30.25 14.95 -12.70
CA GLU A 592 29.55 13.75 -13.17
C GLU A 592 28.14 13.61 -12.60
N ILE A 593 27.80 14.39 -11.57
CA ILE A 593 26.51 14.33 -10.89
C ILE A 593 25.93 15.74 -10.69
N ASP A 594 24.60 15.80 -10.63
CA ASP A 594 23.85 16.91 -10.05
C ASP A 594 23.51 16.56 -8.62
N VAL A 595 23.72 17.51 -7.71
CA VAL A 595 23.36 17.42 -6.29
C VAL A 595 22.41 18.57 -6.00
N VAL A 596 21.19 18.24 -5.56
CA VAL A 596 20.15 19.21 -5.23
C VAL A 596 19.46 18.87 -3.92
N ASP A 597 18.81 19.87 -3.33
CA ASP A 597 17.91 19.69 -2.19
C ASP A 597 16.51 19.24 -2.65
N LEU A 598 15.56 19.17 -1.71
CA LEU A 598 14.18 18.74 -1.97
C LEU A 598 13.48 19.63 -3.00
N GLU A 599 13.66 20.95 -2.89
CA GLU A 599 13.04 21.91 -3.80
C GLU A 599 13.66 21.83 -5.20
N GLY A 600 14.98 21.74 -5.30
CA GLY A 600 15.69 21.57 -6.56
C GLY A 600 15.32 20.26 -7.25
N PHE A 601 15.17 19.16 -6.50
CA PHE A 601 14.69 17.90 -7.04
C PHE A 601 13.27 18.04 -7.62
N LEU A 602 12.34 18.64 -6.88
CA LEU A 602 10.97 18.85 -7.34
C LEU A 602 10.93 19.70 -8.61
N ARG A 603 11.66 20.81 -8.68
CA ARG A 603 11.70 21.68 -9.87
C ARG A 603 12.25 20.96 -11.10
N LEU A 604 13.14 19.98 -10.91
CA LEU A 604 13.73 19.21 -12.00
C LEU A 604 12.88 18.00 -12.41
N ALA A 605 12.23 17.33 -11.45
CA ALA A 605 11.45 16.12 -11.69
C ALA A 605 9.97 16.40 -12.02
N VAL A 606 9.40 17.47 -11.48
CA VAL A 606 8.01 17.89 -11.68
C VAL A 606 7.95 19.43 -11.77
N PRO A 607 8.30 20.05 -12.92
CA PRO A 607 8.46 21.50 -13.04
C PRO A 607 7.26 22.34 -12.59
N ASP A 608 6.04 21.80 -12.71
CA ASP A 608 4.79 22.49 -12.38
C ASP A 608 4.34 22.34 -10.92
N VAL A 609 5.16 21.73 -10.05
CA VAL A 609 4.80 21.50 -8.65
C VAL A 609 4.96 22.77 -7.80
N ASP A 610 3.98 23.01 -6.92
CA ASP A 610 4.06 24.10 -5.94
C ASP A 610 4.98 23.70 -4.77
N THR A 611 6.25 24.11 -4.86
CA THR A 611 7.27 23.81 -3.85
C THR A 611 7.07 24.57 -2.54
N SER A 612 6.24 25.62 -2.51
CA SER A 612 5.96 26.34 -1.25
C SER A 612 5.29 25.45 -0.20
N LYS A 613 4.60 24.40 -0.65
CA LYS A 613 3.97 23.38 0.19
C LYS A 613 4.97 22.50 0.95
N LEU A 614 6.25 22.48 0.57
CA LEU A 614 7.29 21.79 1.34
C LEU A 614 7.39 22.33 2.77
N LYS A 615 7.12 23.63 2.97
CA LYS A 615 7.16 24.26 4.30
C LYS A 615 6.31 23.48 5.32
N PHE A 616 5.14 23.01 4.91
CA PHE A 616 4.26 22.21 5.74
C PHE A 616 4.97 20.96 6.30
N HIS A 617 5.72 20.24 5.46
CA HIS A 617 6.40 19.02 5.86
C HIS A 617 7.64 19.29 6.72
N PHE A 618 8.36 20.39 6.47
CA PHE A 618 9.41 20.85 7.39
C PHE A 618 8.84 21.23 8.77
N ASP A 619 7.71 21.93 8.80
CA ASP A 619 7.02 22.27 10.06
C ASP A 619 6.60 21.00 10.82
N ASN A 620 6.20 19.93 10.13
CA ASN A 620 5.90 18.63 10.75
C ASN A 620 7.14 17.94 11.33
N VAL A 621 8.30 18.07 10.69
CA VAL A 621 9.57 17.57 11.23
C VAL A 621 9.92 18.29 12.53
N GLU A 622 9.75 19.61 12.59
CA GLU A 622 9.97 20.39 13.82
C GLU A 622 8.95 20.04 14.91
N ALA A 623 7.69 19.80 14.53
CA ALA A 623 6.66 19.33 15.47
C ALA A 623 6.99 17.95 16.04
N ALA A 624 7.55 17.03 15.23
CA ALA A 624 8.01 15.72 15.71
C ALA A 624 9.16 15.86 16.73
N VAL A 625 10.09 16.79 16.52
CA VAL A 625 11.15 17.10 17.49
C VAL A 625 10.56 17.64 18.80
N ALA A 626 9.56 18.53 18.72
CA ALA A 626 8.88 19.05 19.91
C ALA A 626 8.15 17.93 20.67
N LYS A 627 7.41 17.07 19.95
CA LYS A 627 6.70 15.93 20.54
C LYS A 627 7.63 14.97 21.27
N ALA A 628 8.75 14.59 20.65
CA ALA A 628 9.70 13.70 21.30
C ALA A 628 10.29 14.31 22.59
N LYS A 629 10.44 15.65 22.66
CA LYS A 629 10.83 16.35 23.89
C LYS A 629 9.81 16.24 25.01
N ASP A 630 8.52 16.33 24.66
CA ASP A 630 7.42 16.21 25.61
C ASP A 630 7.28 14.77 26.16
N ASP A 631 7.59 13.75 25.34
CA ASP A 631 7.60 12.33 25.72
C ASP A 631 8.80 11.92 26.62
N GLY A 632 9.59 12.90 27.09
CA GLY A 632 10.68 12.69 28.05
C GLY A 632 12.06 12.49 27.41
N ASP A 633 12.20 12.60 26.09
CA ASP A 633 13.50 12.55 25.40
C ASP A 633 14.11 13.95 25.24
N ILE A 634 15.26 14.22 25.84
CA ILE A 634 15.98 15.48 25.57
C ILE A 634 16.66 15.37 24.20
N ILE A 635 15.99 15.86 23.15
CA ILE A 635 16.60 15.99 21.82
C ILE A 635 17.43 17.26 21.75
N ILE A 636 18.74 17.08 21.55
CA ILE A 636 19.70 18.16 21.30
C ILE A 636 20.02 18.18 19.81
N VAL A 637 19.60 19.23 19.12
CA VAL A 637 19.97 19.44 17.72
C VAL A 637 21.38 20.04 17.68
N GLN A 638 22.31 19.39 17.00
CA GLN A 638 23.74 19.80 16.99
C GLN A 638 24.01 21.12 16.26
N LYS A 639 23.09 21.56 15.38
CA LYS A 639 23.11 22.83 14.64
C LYS A 639 21.73 23.50 14.69
N ASP A 640 21.60 24.67 14.07
CA ASP A 640 20.35 25.45 14.04
C ASP A 640 19.14 24.71 13.41
N THR A 641 19.35 23.62 12.67
CA THR A 641 18.28 22.83 12.01
C THR A 641 18.50 21.32 12.11
N ILE A 642 17.42 20.57 12.35
CA ILE A 642 17.45 19.09 12.45
C ILE A 642 17.72 18.41 11.10
N LEU A 643 17.20 18.96 10.01
CA LEU A 643 17.33 18.44 8.66
C LEU A 643 17.97 19.51 7.76
N SER A 644 19.06 19.18 7.08
CA SER A 644 19.79 20.12 6.22
C SER A 644 20.31 19.48 4.94
N PRO A 645 20.39 20.20 3.81
CA PRO A 645 20.93 19.64 2.58
C PRO A 645 22.46 19.51 2.65
N PHE A 646 23.03 18.54 1.93
CA PHE A 646 24.46 18.45 1.67
C PHE A 646 24.90 19.52 0.68
N SER A 647 26.14 20.01 0.85
CA SER A 647 26.85 20.64 -0.26
C SER A 647 27.22 19.59 -1.33
N HIS A 648 27.50 20.03 -2.55
CA HIS A 648 27.92 19.15 -3.65
C HIS A 648 29.06 18.20 -3.25
N ASP A 649 30.17 18.74 -2.71
CA ASP A 649 31.34 17.94 -2.30
C ASP A 649 31.00 16.90 -1.21
N GLN A 650 30.21 17.28 -0.20
CA GLN A 650 29.76 16.36 0.85
C GLN A 650 28.94 15.18 0.30
N ALA A 651 28.10 15.43 -0.72
CA ALA A 651 27.33 14.36 -1.34
C ALA A 651 28.22 13.43 -2.19
N CYS A 652 29.21 13.98 -2.92
CA CYS A 652 30.23 13.20 -3.61
C CYS A 652 31.03 12.32 -2.64
N ASP A 653 31.56 12.90 -1.57
CA ASP A 653 32.36 12.20 -0.55
C ASP A 653 31.57 11.03 0.04
N LEU A 654 30.31 11.27 0.41
CA LEU A 654 29.46 10.23 0.99
C LEU A 654 29.11 9.15 -0.03
N LEU A 655 28.82 9.50 -1.29
CA LEU A 655 28.61 8.50 -2.34
C LEU A 655 29.85 7.65 -2.62
N ASN A 656 31.04 8.25 -2.64
CA ASN A 656 32.30 7.52 -2.77
C ASN A 656 32.51 6.56 -1.59
N GLN A 657 32.08 6.95 -0.38
CA GLN A 657 32.08 6.06 0.78
C GLN A 657 31.16 4.85 0.57
N PHE A 658 29.93 5.04 0.06
CA PHE A 658 29.04 3.93 -0.29
C PHE A 658 29.67 2.99 -1.32
N ILE A 659 30.24 3.52 -2.41
CA ILE A 659 30.88 2.71 -3.46
C ILE A 659 32.05 1.91 -2.90
N THR A 660 32.88 2.53 -2.06
CA THR A 660 34.06 1.89 -1.47
C THR A 660 33.70 0.74 -0.52
N GLU A 661 32.54 0.81 0.13
CA GLU A 661 32.05 -0.22 1.06
C GLU A 661 31.29 -1.37 0.38
N VAL A 662 30.95 -1.26 -0.91
CA VAL A 662 30.25 -2.32 -1.67
C VAL A 662 30.92 -3.70 -1.52
N PRO A 663 32.25 -3.86 -1.61
CA PRO A 663 32.91 -5.15 -1.40
C PRO A 663 32.69 -5.75 0.01
N GLU A 664 32.68 -4.93 1.07
CA GLU A 664 32.45 -5.41 2.44
C GLU A 664 30.98 -5.79 2.67
N ILE A 665 30.05 -5.08 2.04
CA ILE A 665 28.63 -5.44 2.04
C ILE A 665 28.40 -6.76 1.29
N GLN A 666 29.07 -6.97 0.16
CA GLN A 666 29.06 -8.24 -0.57
C GLN A 666 29.57 -9.41 0.28
N LYS A 667 30.64 -9.21 1.06
CA LYS A 667 31.14 -10.21 2.03
C LYS A 667 30.13 -10.46 3.14
N THR A 668 29.45 -9.43 3.62
CA THR A 668 28.42 -9.53 4.67
C THR A 668 27.20 -10.29 4.18
N ALA A 669 26.73 -10.00 2.96
CA ALA A 669 25.67 -10.76 2.30
C ALA A 669 26.03 -12.25 2.14
N LYS A 670 27.27 -12.57 1.75
CA LYS A 670 27.75 -13.97 1.67
C LYS A 670 27.76 -14.66 3.04
N ARG A 671 28.22 -13.97 4.09
CA ARG A 671 28.18 -14.51 5.47
C ARG A 671 26.74 -14.77 5.92
N ALA A 672 25.82 -13.87 5.61
CA ALA A 672 24.40 -14.02 5.90
C ALA A 672 23.80 -15.23 5.17
N ALA A 673 24.10 -15.41 3.88
CA ALA A 673 23.68 -16.57 3.10
C ALA A 673 24.16 -17.90 3.70
N ASN A 674 25.41 -17.95 4.16
CA ASN A 674 25.96 -19.14 4.80
C ASN A 674 25.30 -19.46 6.16
N TRP A 675 24.77 -18.45 6.84
CA TRP A 675 24.11 -18.61 8.14
C TRP A 675 22.66 -19.07 8.01
N GLY A 676 21.92 -18.57 7.01
CA GLY A 676 20.54 -18.99 6.71
C GLY A 676 20.43 -20.37 6.06
N GLY A 677 21.55 -20.95 5.62
CA GLY A 677 21.58 -22.10 4.73
C GLY A 677 21.45 -21.64 3.27
N ILE A 678 22.18 -22.31 2.37
CA ILE A 678 22.29 -21.95 0.94
C ILE A 678 20.93 -21.95 0.20
N GLU A 679 19.87 -22.47 0.82
CA GLU A 679 18.50 -22.50 0.27
C GLU A 679 17.71 -21.18 0.41
N ASP A 680 18.26 -20.13 1.05
CA ASP A 680 17.64 -18.79 1.07
C ASP A 680 17.67 -18.12 -0.32
N HIS A 681 16.70 -18.49 -1.15
CA HIS A 681 16.53 -18.19 -2.57
C HIS A 681 16.45 -16.69 -2.93
N TRP A 682 16.37 -15.78 -1.95
CA TRP A 682 16.20 -14.34 -2.20
C TRP A 682 17.53 -13.58 -2.29
N LEU A 683 18.59 -13.95 -1.55
CA LEU A 683 19.89 -13.27 -1.62
C LEU A 683 20.50 -13.36 -3.03
N SER A 684 20.30 -14.48 -3.72
CA SER A 684 20.73 -14.66 -5.12
C SER A 684 19.99 -13.72 -6.10
N LYS A 685 18.76 -13.30 -5.76
CA LYS A 685 17.97 -12.35 -6.56
C LYS A 685 18.40 -10.90 -6.37
N LEU A 686 19.18 -10.59 -5.33
CA LEU A 686 19.69 -9.24 -5.06
C LEU A 686 20.91 -8.87 -5.91
N GLY A 687 21.45 -9.82 -6.70
CA GLY A 687 22.60 -9.58 -7.57
C GLY A 687 23.95 -9.65 -6.85
N TYR A 688 24.00 -10.21 -5.64
CA TYR A 688 25.24 -10.50 -4.93
C TYR A 688 25.95 -11.71 -5.55
N ASN A 689 27.28 -11.62 -5.71
CA ASN A 689 28.10 -12.75 -6.13
C ASN A 689 28.42 -13.68 -4.95
N LEU A 690 27.59 -14.71 -4.73
CA LEU A 690 27.72 -15.62 -3.60
C LEU A 690 28.76 -16.75 -3.83
N ASP A 691 29.16 -16.98 -5.09
CA ASP A 691 30.01 -18.11 -5.51
C ASP A 691 31.52 -17.80 -5.49
N LYS A 692 31.94 -16.52 -5.57
CA LYS A 692 33.36 -16.15 -5.51
C LYS A 692 33.87 -16.17 -4.06
N ASP A 693 35.01 -16.83 -3.83
CA ASP A 693 35.73 -16.72 -2.55
C ASP A 693 36.36 -15.33 -2.37
N PRO A 694 36.45 -14.84 -1.11
CA PRO A 694 36.81 -13.46 -0.80
C PRO A 694 38.20 -13.03 -1.27
#